data_AF-A0A674MSE5-F1
#
_entry.id   AF-A0A674MSE5-F1
#
_cell.length_a   1.000
_cell.length_b   1.000
_cell.length_c   1.000
_cell.angle_alpha   90.00
_cell.angle_beta   90.00
_cell.angle_gamma   90.00
#
_symmetry.space_group_name_H-M   'P 1'
#
loop_
_entity.id
_entity.type
_entity.pdbx_description
1 polymer ?
#
loop_
_entity_poly.entity_id
_entity_poly.type
_entity_poly.pdbx_seq_one_letter_code
_entity_poly.pdbx_strand_id
1 'polypeptide(L)'
;MQTHSTWGETKETQGYNLNREPGGFSVCVCVCVSLSTAASPYYVYFENSSSNPLLIRRIEELNKTANGNVEAKVVCFYRRRDIPGTLIALADKHASKWPTATLGLMLEEEMENPEMVNLPEKQKHQLRHRELFLSRQLESLPATHIRGKCCVTLLNETEALKSYLDREDAFFYSLVYDPQQKTLLADKGEIRVGNKFQADITDLLKEGEEDERDLEKLEEKIWEPSSSLSEKQIDQFLVVARSVGTFARALDCSSSVRQPSLHMSAAAASRDITLFHAMDTLHATGYDMTRAIAALVPQGGPVLCRDEMEEWSASEANLFEEALEKYGKDFTDIQQDFLPWKSLTSIIEYYYMWKTTDRYVQQKRLKAAEAESKLKQVYIPNYNKPNPNQLSNNTKPALLNGAAGAAGSGPPGSGPTPGLGRACESCYTSSSYQWYSWGPPNMQCRLCASCWTYWKKYGGLKMPTRLEGERPGPNRNSMSPHGLPLRHSSSPKFAVKTRQAFYLQTTGLTRMARRLCQDIIRPGYLARHPYLPVNTAAIKAECALRLPDSPKKPSPVKPVKRKPLESVVRYLVAHPRPAKPDPPVRGGSISTGSLTPIKSSPILNNGSPTILGKRTYEQHNGLDVGHHGQTGERPGLSALWGQAVLLP
;
A
#
# COMPACT_ATOMS: atom_id res chain seq x y z
N MET A 1 -44.47 18.42 5.38
CA MET A 1 -43.11 18.41 5.92
C MET A 1 -42.45 17.12 5.47
N GLN A 2 -41.74 17.14 4.34
CA GLN A 2 -41.06 15.97 3.77
C GLN A 2 -39.69 15.83 4.42
N THR A 3 -39.49 14.77 5.20
CA THR A 3 -38.17 14.33 5.67
C THR A 3 -37.56 13.44 4.59
N HIS A 4 -36.73 14.01 3.71
CA HIS A 4 -35.84 13.23 2.86
C HIS A 4 -34.69 12.68 3.71
N SER A 5 -34.78 11.41 4.09
CA SER A 5 -33.68 10.64 4.68
C SER A 5 -32.78 10.09 3.57
N THR A 6 -31.76 10.86 3.21
CA THR A 6 -30.67 10.40 2.35
C THR A 6 -29.82 9.37 3.12
N TRP A 7 -29.97 8.10 2.75
CA TRP A 7 -29.09 7.01 3.16
C TRP A 7 -27.76 7.10 2.39
N GLY A 8 -26.92 8.05 2.79
CA GLY A 8 -25.52 8.11 2.41
C GLY A 8 -24.68 8.03 3.67
N GLU A 9 -23.84 7.00 3.79
CA GLU A 9 -22.83 6.94 4.84
C GLU A 9 -21.87 8.12 4.64
N THR A 10 -22.07 9.19 5.40
CA THR A 10 -21.13 10.32 5.47
C THR A 10 -19.85 9.80 6.12
N LYS A 11 -18.89 9.34 5.31
CA LYS A 11 -17.51 9.25 5.77
C LYS A 11 -17.04 10.68 6.01
N GLU A 12 -16.95 11.05 7.28
CA GLU A 12 -16.20 12.23 7.70
C GLU A 12 -14.74 12.02 7.29
N THR A 13 -14.34 12.59 6.16
CA THR A 13 -12.94 12.70 5.79
C THR A 13 -12.42 14.05 6.27
N GLN A 14 -11.59 14.05 7.31
CA GLN A 14 -10.82 15.24 7.66
C GLN A 14 -9.89 15.60 6.50
N GLY A 15 -10.01 16.81 5.98
CA GLY A 15 -9.03 17.41 5.07
C GLY A 15 -8.01 18.25 5.85
N TYR A 16 -6.84 18.53 5.26
CA TYR A 16 -5.74 19.28 5.87
C TYR A 16 -5.11 20.31 4.90
N ASN A 17 -5.51 21.58 4.90
CA ASN A 17 -4.93 22.61 4.05
C ASN A 17 -3.55 23.10 4.55
N LEU A 18 -2.55 23.17 3.66
CA LEU A 18 -1.24 23.72 4.00
C LEU A 18 -1.11 25.16 3.47
N ASN A 19 -1.17 26.15 4.36
CA ASN A 19 -1.05 27.56 4.03
C ASN A 19 0.37 28.07 4.29
N ARG A 20 0.91 28.87 3.37
CA ARG A 20 2.22 29.51 3.54
C ARG A 20 2.04 30.81 4.32
N GLU A 21 2.70 30.90 5.47
CA GLU A 21 2.63 32.05 6.39
C GLU A 21 4.00 32.74 6.47
N PRO A 22 4.09 34.03 6.84
CA PRO A 22 5.37 34.66 7.14
C PRO A 22 6.10 33.90 8.26
N GLY A 23 7.28 33.35 7.97
CA GLY A 23 8.09 32.61 8.95
C GLY A 23 7.79 31.11 9.11
N GLY A 24 6.90 30.50 8.31
CA GLY A 24 6.61 29.06 8.40
C GLY A 24 5.49 28.58 7.48
N PHE A 25 4.90 27.43 7.83
CA PHE A 25 3.70 26.91 7.18
C PHE A 25 2.67 26.50 8.23
N SER A 26 1.40 26.66 7.89
CA SER A 26 0.28 26.25 8.72
C SER A 26 -0.43 25.05 8.09
N VAL A 27 -0.71 24.01 8.87
CA VAL A 27 -1.58 22.90 8.47
C VAL A 27 -2.94 23.09 9.14
N CYS A 28 -3.94 23.43 8.35
CA CYS A 28 -5.31 23.72 8.78
C CYS A 28 -6.19 22.50 8.56
N VAL A 29 -6.83 21.97 9.59
CA VAL A 29 -7.76 20.85 9.44
C VAL A 29 -9.07 21.41 8.89
N CYS A 30 -9.44 21.02 7.68
CA CYS A 30 -10.69 21.37 7.03
C CYS A 30 -11.62 20.15 7.10
N VAL A 31 -12.59 20.17 8.01
CA VAL A 31 -13.67 19.18 8.04
C VAL A 31 -14.67 19.57 6.95
N CYS A 32 -14.60 18.93 5.79
CA CYS A 32 -15.60 19.12 4.73
C CYS A 32 -16.80 18.21 5.02
N VAL A 33 -17.87 18.78 5.58
CA VAL A 33 -19.21 18.17 5.57
C VAL A 33 -19.89 18.63 4.28
N SER A 34 -19.56 18.00 3.14
CA SER A 34 -20.22 18.32 1.86
C SER A 34 -20.38 17.06 1.01
N LEU A 35 -21.59 16.84 0.50
CA LEU A 35 -22.01 15.65 -0.24
C LEU A 35 -21.38 15.48 -1.64
N SER A 36 -20.45 16.33 -2.07
CA SER A 36 -20.04 16.37 -3.48
C SER A 36 -18.57 16.73 -3.78
N THR A 37 -17.70 16.82 -2.77
CA THR A 37 -16.26 16.98 -3.00
C THR A 37 -15.48 16.10 -2.03
N ALA A 38 -15.03 14.94 -2.50
CA ALA A 38 -14.11 14.08 -1.75
C ALA A 38 -12.90 14.93 -1.30
N ALA A 39 -12.69 15.06 0.01
CA ALA A 39 -11.52 15.72 0.55
C ALA A 39 -10.27 15.01 0.00
N SER A 40 -9.53 15.69 -0.89
CA SER A 40 -8.38 15.07 -1.56
C SER A 40 -7.30 14.71 -0.53
N PRO A 41 -6.77 13.48 -0.54
CA PRO A 41 -5.69 13.09 0.37
C PRO A 41 -4.47 14.01 0.21
N TYR A 42 -3.87 14.42 1.34
CA TYR A 42 -2.75 15.37 1.34
C TYR A 42 -1.41 14.64 1.32
N TYR A 43 -0.64 14.88 0.26
CA TYR A 43 0.71 14.36 0.09
C TYR A 43 1.74 15.43 0.45
N VAL A 44 2.76 15.04 1.23
CA VAL A 44 3.74 15.98 1.79
C VAL A 44 5.16 15.45 1.69
N TYR A 45 6.10 16.38 1.62
CA TYR A 45 7.52 16.12 1.72
C TYR A 45 7.97 16.08 3.19
N PHE A 46 8.55 14.95 3.61
CA PHE A 46 9.17 14.75 4.91
C PHE A 46 10.69 14.84 4.81
N GLU A 47 11.34 15.50 5.78
CA GLU A 47 12.78 15.52 5.91
C GLU A 47 13.24 14.76 7.15
N ASN A 48 13.92 13.61 6.94
CA ASN A 48 14.58 12.87 8.00
C ASN A 48 16.04 13.32 8.23
N SER A 49 16.70 13.81 7.17
CA SER A 49 18.07 14.34 7.22
C SER A 49 18.28 15.38 6.12
N SER A 50 19.00 16.46 6.43
CA SER A 50 19.36 17.51 5.47
C SER A 50 20.16 16.97 4.27
N SER A 51 20.94 15.90 4.49
CA SER A 51 21.82 15.27 3.50
C SER A 51 21.14 14.17 2.68
N ASN A 52 19.85 13.91 2.89
CA ASN A 52 19.06 12.98 2.09
C ASN A 52 17.94 13.70 1.35
N PRO A 53 17.48 13.19 0.20
CA PRO A 53 16.27 13.69 -0.44
C PRO A 53 15.04 13.54 0.44
N LEU A 54 14.08 14.41 0.24
CA LEU A 54 12.80 14.42 0.95
C LEU A 54 12.05 13.11 0.70
N LEU A 55 11.35 12.59 1.70
CA LEU A 55 10.48 11.42 1.57
C LEU A 55 9.07 11.90 1.21
N ILE A 56 8.33 11.15 0.41
CA ILE A 56 6.94 11.48 0.08
C ILE A 56 6.03 10.62 0.95
N ARG A 57 5.02 11.24 1.56
CA ARG A 57 4.06 10.55 2.43
C ARG A 57 2.65 11.10 2.27
N ARG A 58 1.64 10.27 2.51
CA ARG A 58 0.23 10.69 2.61
C ARG A 58 -0.15 10.79 4.08
N ILE A 59 -0.71 11.92 4.49
CA ILE A 59 -1.22 12.10 5.86
C ILE A 59 -2.56 11.39 5.97
N GLU A 60 -2.66 10.44 6.92
CA GLU A 60 -3.93 9.82 7.30
C GLU A 60 -4.56 10.59 8.46
N GLU A 61 -3.76 11.01 9.43
CA GLU A 61 -4.23 11.61 10.66
C GLU A 61 -3.15 12.53 11.27
N LEU A 62 -3.57 13.64 11.88
CA LEU A 62 -2.71 14.51 12.70
C LEU A 62 -3.16 14.48 14.16
N ASN A 63 -2.24 14.14 15.05
CA ASN A 63 -2.49 13.98 16.48
C ASN A 63 -1.69 14.99 17.30
N LYS A 64 -2.35 15.73 18.20
CA LYS A 64 -1.67 16.56 19.21
C LYS A 64 -1.57 15.77 20.50
N THR A 65 -0.34 15.53 20.93
CA THR A 65 -0.05 14.92 22.23
C THR A 65 -0.43 15.87 23.38
N ALA A 66 -0.63 15.33 24.59
CA ALA A 66 -0.92 16.13 25.79
C ALA A 66 0.13 17.22 26.06
N ASN A 67 1.37 17.00 25.63
CA ASN A 67 2.49 17.94 25.76
C ASN A 67 2.47 19.06 24.71
N GLY A 68 1.47 19.09 23.82
CA GLY A 68 1.32 20.09 22.77
C GLY A 68 2.07 19.80 21.48
N ASN A 69 2.89 18.75 21.43
CA ASN A 69 3.59 18.33 20.21
C ASN A 69 2.60 17.70 19.22
N VAL A 70 2.81 17.96 17.93
CA VAL A 70 1.98 17.40 16.86
C VAL A 70 2.73 16.30 16.13
N GLU A 71 2.09 15.14 16.03
CA GLU A 71 2.54 13.98 15.27
C GLU A 71 1.62 13.74 14.08
N ALA A 72 2.20 13.26 12.98
CA ALA A 72 1.49 12.91 11.76
C ALA A 72 1.59 11.40 11.56
N LYS A 73 0.44 10.73 11.53
CA LYS A 73 0.32 9.33 11.11
C LYS A 73 0.21 9.31 9.59
N VAL A 74 1.17 8.64 8.97
CA VAL A 74 1.44 8.79 7.54
C VAL A 74 1.68 7.46 6.86
N VAL A 75 1.13 7.35 5.64
CA VAL A 75 1.41 6.26 4.71
C VAL A 75 2.64 6.60 3.87
N CYS A 76 3.53 5.62 3.68
CA CYS A 76 4.81 5.82 3.02
C CYS A 76 4.73 5.61 1.50
N PHE A 77 5.42 6.48 0.75
CA PHE A 77 5.75 6.24 -0.65
C PHE A 77 7.25 5.94 -0.81
N TYR A 78 7.56 4.94 -1.62
CA TYR A 78 8.92 4.54 -1.93
C TYR A 78 9.30 5.02 -3.33
N ARG A 79 10.55 5.46 -3.50
CA ARG A 79 11.10 5.70 -4.84
C ARG A 79 11.68 4.41 -5.41
N ARG A 80 11.93 4.41 -6.71
CA ARG A 80 12.63 3.32 -7.42
C ARG A 80 13.93 2.86 -6.75
N ARG A 81 14.71 3.78 -6.16
CA ARG A 81 15.97 3.46 -5.47
C ARG A 81 15.79 2.83 -4.09
N ASP A 82 14.60 2.99 -3.49
CA ASP A 82 14.29 2.55 -2.14
C ASP A 82 13.72 1.11 -2.15
N ILE A 83 13.40 0.57 -3.34
CA ILE A 83 12.92 -0.81 -3.54
C ILE A 83 14.04 -1.72 -4.10
N PRO A 84 14.00 -3.05 -3.85
CA PRO A 84 14.97 -4.00 -4.39
C PRO A 84 15.07 -3.98 -5.92
N GLY A 85 16.29 -4.07 -6.46
CA GLY A 85 16.53 -4.04 -7.92
C GLY A 85 15.81 -5.12 -8.72
N THR A 86 15.52 -6.29 -8.13
CA THR A 86 14.70 -7.34 -8.75
C THR A 86 13.26 -6.90 -9.01
N LEU A 87 12.72 -6.04 -8.14
CA LEU A 87 11.37 -5.49 -8.28
C LEU A 87 11.34 -4.33 -9.27
N ILE A 88 12.43 -3.58 -9.42
CA ILE A 88 12.54 -2.54 -10.46
C ILE A 88 12.34 -3.16 -11.85
N ALA A 89 12.93 -4.33 -12.12
CA ALA A 89 12.72 -5.02 -13.38
C ALA A 89 11.26 -5.46 -13.60
N LEU A 90 10.53 -5.78 -12.54
CA LEU A 90 9.10 -6.09 -12.60
C LEU A 90 8.27 -4.81 -12.83
N ALA A 91 8.61 -3.72 -12.14
CA ALA A 91 8.01 -2.41 -12.37
C ALA A 91 8.25 -1.92 -13.81
N ASP A 92 9.42 -2.17 -14.39
CA ASP A 92 9.73 -1.84 -15.78
C ASP A 92 8.97 -2.70 -16.78
N LYS A 93 8.74 -3.99 -16.48
CA LYS A 93 7.84 -4.84 -17.27
C LYS A 93 6.40 -4.35 -17.19
N HIS A 94 5.94 -3.93 -16.01
CA HIS A 94 4.65 -3.28 -15.87
C HIS A 94 4.63 -1.98 -16.67
N ALA A 95 5.68 -1.12 -16.56
CA ALA A 95 5.99 0.09 -17.34
C ALA A 95 5.85 -0.09 -18.86
N SER A 96 6.33 -1.22 -19.39
CA SER A 96 6.18 -1.54 -20.81
C SER A 96 4.77 -1.98 -21.23
N LYS A 97 3.89 -2.31 -20.28
CA LYS A 97 2.48 -2.68 -20.52
C LYS A 97 1.51 -1.51 -20.33
N TRP A 98 1.98 -0.32 -19.93
CA TRP A 98 1.12 0.87 -19.81
C TRP A 98 0.57 1.24 -21.18
N PRO A 99 -0.56 1.95 -21.25
CA PRO A 99 -1.26 2.07 -22.50
C PRO A 99 -0.48 2.85 -23.57
N THR A 100 0.28 2.14 -24.40
CA THR A 100 0.00 2.09 -25.85
C THR A 100 -1.24 1.20 -26.13
N ALA A 101 -1.80 0.59 -25.09
CA ALA A 101 -3.06 -0.15 -24.99
C ALA A 101 -4.35 0.73 -25.05
N THR A 102 -4.36 1.76 -25.89
CA THR A 102 -5.60 2.16 -26.60
C THR A 102 -5.50 1.79 -28.09
N LEU A 103 -4.48 1.01 -28.48
CA LEU A 103 -4.26 0.59 -29.87
C LEU A 103 -4.12 -0.92 -30.04
N GLY A 104 -4.60 -1.70 -29.07
CA GLY A 104 -4.47 -3.17 -29.07
C GLY A 104 -5.73 -3.95 -29.45
N LEU A 105 -6.93 -3.34 -29.37
CA LEU A 105 -8.19 -4.07 -29.63
C LEU A 105 -9.30 -3.25 -30.30
N MET A 106 -9.03 -2.05 -30.81
CA MET A 106 -10.02 -1.35 -31.63
C MET A 106 -9.31 -0.60 -32.77
N LEU A 107 -9.63 -1.02 -33.99
CA LEU A 107 -9.50 -0.28 -35.25
C LEU A 107 -8.07 -0.10 -35.77
N GLU A 108 -7.70 -1.02 -36.67
CA GLU A 108 -6.98 -0.64 -37.88
C GLU A 108 -7.81 0.44 -38.58
N GLU A 109 -7.14 1.49 -39.05
CA GLU A 109 -7.69 2.66 -39.76
C GLU A 109 -8.08 3.87 -38.88
N GLU A 110 -7.40 4.98 -39.17
CA GLU A 110 -7.72 6.37 -38.81
C GLU A 110 -7.50 6.83 -37.35
N MET A 111 -6.24 7.13 -36.99
CA MET A 111 -5.92 8.44 -36.38
C MET A 111 -4.42 8.75 -36.48
N GLU A 112 -4.05 9.72 -37.31
CA GLU A 112 -2.73 10.35 -37.27
C GLU A 112 -2.58 11.15 -35.97
N ASN A 113 -1.89 10.57 -34.98
CA ASN A 113 -1.21 11.37 -33.96
C ASN A 113 0.21 10.85 -33.69
N PRO A 114 1.23 11.37 -34.40
CA PRO A 114 2.61 10.92 -34.28
C PRO A 114 3.33 11.33 -32.97
N GLU A 115 2.70 12.10 -32.06
CA GLU A 115 3.41 12.67 -30.89
C GLU A 115 3.56 11.73 -29.68
N MET A 116 2.96 10.54 -29.69
CA MET A 116 2.96 9.65 -28.51
C MET A 116 4.05 8.56 -28.49
N VAL A 117 5.00 8.56 -29.44
CA VAL A 117 5.86 7.38 -29.67
C VAL A 117 7.30 7.51 -29.15
N ASN A 118 7.84 8.69 -28.82
CA ASN A 118 9.14 8.75 -28.13
C ASN A 118 9.35 10.05 -27.36
N LEU A 119 8.98 10.08 -26.07
CA LEU A 119 9.51 11.10 -25.16
C LEU A 119 11.05 11.10 -25.23
N PRO A 120 11.72 12.25 -25.37
CA PRO A 120 13.17 12.35 -25.31
C PRO A 120 13.74 11.64 -24.08
N GLU A 121 14.94 11.05 -24.20
CA GLU A 121 15.55 10.27 -23.10
C GLU A 121 15.64 11.07 -21.79
N LYS A 122 15.85 12.38 -21.89
CA LYS A 122 15.81 13.31 -20.75
C LYS A 122 14.44 13.33 -20.05
N GLN A 123 13.35 13.34 -20.80
CA GLN A 123 11.98 13.35 -20.25
C GLN A 123 11.61 11.98 -19.67
N LYS A 124 11.98 10.88 -20.33
CA LYS A 124 11.85 9.52 -19.78
C LYS A 124 12.58 9.37 -18.44
N HIS A 125 13.82 9.84 -18.38
CA HIS A 125 14.64 9.87 -17.15
C HIS A 125 13.94 10.67 -16.03
N GLN A 126 13.41 11.84 -16.34
CA GLN A 126 12.71 12.67 -15.35
C GLN A 126 11.38 12.07 -14.89
N LEU A 127 10.64 11.38 -15.76
CA LEU A 127 9.42 10.66 -15.40
C LEU A 127 9.68 9.53 -14.40
N ARG A 128 10.79 8.79 -14.55
CA ARG A 128 11.18 7.74 -13.59
C ARG A 128 11.38 8.27 -12.17
N HIS A 129 11.72 9.56 -12.01
CA HIS A 129 11.84 10.16 -10.68
C HIS A 129 10.50 10.61 -10.08
N ARG A 130 9.47 10.72 -10.92
CA ARG A 130 8.11 11.09 -10.52
C ARG A 130 7.24 9.87 -10.22
N GLU A 131 7.69 8.68 -10.59
CA GLU A 131 7.06 7.42 -10.20
C GLU A 131 7.38 7.06 -8.74
N LEU A 132 6.32 6.75 -8.00
CA LEU A 132 6.36 6.31 -6.62
C LEU A 132 5.64 4.97 -6.48
N PHE A 133 5.95 4.25 -5.39
CA PHE A 133 5.28 3.01 -5.02
C PHE A 133 4.57 3.21 -3.69
N LEU A 134 3.25 3.00 -3.69
CA LEU A 134 2.43 3.11 -2.48
C LEU A 134 2.75 1.94 -1.55
N SER A 135 3.02 2.18 -0.28
CA SER A 135 3.13 1.12 0.73
C SER A 135 1.94 1.13 1.65
N ARG A 136 1.53 -0.03 2.17
CA ARG A 136 0.52 -0.13 3.24
C ARG A 136 1.11 0.10 4.65
N GLN A 137 2.40 0.40 4.73
CA GLN A 137 3.08 0.70 5.98
C GLN A 137 2.71 2.09 6.50
N LEU A 138 2.21 2.12 7.74
CA LEU A 138 1.92 3.32 8.52
C LEU A 138 3.08 3.63 9.46
N GLU A 139 3.45 4.91 9.57
CA GLU A 139 4.43 5.40 10.53
C GLU A 139 3.89 6.66 11.23
N SER A 140 4.27 6.89 12.48
CA SER A 140 4.02 8.16 13.18
C SER A 140 5.31 8.97 13.25
N LEU A 141 5.29 10.20 12.74
CA LEU A 141 6.45 11.09 12.75
C LEU A 141 6.05 12.50 13.22
N PRO A 142 6.95 13.25 13.88
CA PRO A 142 6.67 14.64 14.24
C PRO A 142 6.31 15.49 13.02
N ALA A 143 5.27 16.32 13.13
CA ALA A 143 4.84 17.22 12.06
C ALA A 143 5.93 18.23 11.67
N THR A 144 6.89 18.50 12.56
CA THR A 144 8.07 19.35 12.30
C THR A 144 8.98 18.85 11.19
N HIS A 145 8.84 17.59 10.75
CA HIS A 145 9.55 17.04 9.61
C HIS A 145 8.93 17.42 8.25
N ILE A 146 7.72 17.97 8.22
CA ILE A 146 7.06 18.38 6.98
C ILE A 146 7.74 19.64 6.42
N ARG A 147 8.09 19.61 5.14
CA ARG A 147 8.79 20.71 4.43
C ARG A 147 7.99 21.35 3.30
N GLY A 148 6.91 20.72 2.88
CA GLY A 148 6.06 21.25 1.81
C GLY A 148 5.03 20.22 1.32
N LYS A 149 4.09 20.71 0.51
CA LYS A 149 3.04 19.90 -0.13
C LYS A 149 3.52 19.39 -1.49
N CYS A 150 3.02 18.22 -1.88
CA CYS A 150 3.16 17.68 -3.23
C CYS A 150 1.84 17.08 -3.70
N CYS A 151 1.76 16.70 -4.98
CA CYS A 151 0.62 16.05 -5.59
C CYS A 151 1.04 14.65 -6.03
N VAL A 152 0.34 13.63 -5.53
CA VAL A 152 0.54 12.24 -5.97
C VAL A 152 -0.81 11.73 -6.45
N THR A 153 -0.88 11.27 -7.69
CA THR A 153 -2.12 10.73 -8.26
C THR A 153 -1.94 9.27 -8.66
N LEU A 154 -3.01 8.49 -8.55
CA LEU A 154 -3.03 7.15 -9.13
C LEU A 154 -3.02 7.35 -10.65
N LEU A 155 -2.05 6.77 -11.34
CA LEU A 155 -1.96 6.97 -12.77
C LEU A 155 -3.11 6.22 -13.46
N ASN A 156 -4.05 7.01 -13.98
CA ASN A 156 -5.19 6.53 -14.75
C ASN A 156 -4.77 6.25 -16.21
N GLU A 157 -5.48 5.34 -16.88
CA GLU A 157 -5.20 4.96 -18.27
C GLU A 157 -5.44 6.11 -19.25
N THR A 158 -6.26 7.09 -18.87
CA THR A 158 -6.63 8.26 -19.67
C THR A 158 -5.70 9.47 -19.48
N GLU A 159 -4.79 9.45 -18.49
CA GLU A 159 -3.91 10.59 -18.21
C GLU A 159 -2.60 10.53 -19.01
N ALA A 160 -2.28 11.61 -19.72
CA ALA A 160 -1.01 11.72 -20.42
C ALA A 160 0.17 11.87 -19.42
N LEU A 161 1.15 10.97 -19.49
CA LEU A 161 2.37 11.01 -18.67
C LEU A 161 3.11 12.36 -18.73
N LYS A 162 3.07 13.05 -19.88
CA LYS A 162 3.69 14.36 -20.08
C LYS A 162 3.14 15.43 -19.11
N SER A 163 1.86 15.36 -18.74
CA SER A 163 1.23 16.30 -17.81
C SER A 163 1.89 16.34 -16.43
N TYR A 164 2.54 15.25 -16.01
CA TYR A 164 3.31 15.18 -14.77
C TYR A 164 4.65 15.91 -14.88
N LEU A 165 5.20 16.06 -16.09
CA LEU A 165 6.42 16.84 -16.31
C LEU A 165 6.18 18.34 -16.20
N ASP A 166 5.02 18.79 -16.68
CA ASP A 166 4.63 20.20 -16.75
C ASP A 166 4.24 20.77 -15.38
N ARG A 167 3.81 19.91 -14.45
CA ARG A 167 3.50 20.29 -13.07
C ARG A 167 4.72 20.13 -12.15
N GLU A 168 5.02 21.15 -11.37
CA GLU A 168 5.97 21.04 -10.26
C GLU A 168 5.36 20.23 -9.11
N ASP A 169 6.18 19.45 -8.41
CA ASP A 169 5.77 18.64 -7.25
C ASP A 169 4.67 17.61 -7.56
N ALA A 170 4.50 17.24 -8.84
CA ALA A 170 3.60 16.18 -9.28
C ALA A 170 4.32 14.84 -9.42
N PHE A 171 3.73 13.81 -8.84
CA PHE A 171 4.15 12.41 -8.83
C PHE A 171 2.98 11.51 -9.17
N PHE A 172 3.28 10.27 -9.53
CA PHE A 172 2.25 9.25 -9.75
C PHE A 172 2.67 7.90 -9.18
N TYR A 173 1.69 7.03 -8.96
CA TYR A 173 1.91 5.62 -8.63
C TYR A 173 0.91 4.75 -9.38
N SER A 174 1.23 3.47 -9.54
CA SER A 174 0.30 2.43 -10.04
C SER A 174 0.51 1.07 -9.40
N LEU A 175 1.60 0.94 -8.63
CA LEU A 175 2.00 -0.28 -7.99
C LEU A 175 2.04 -0.06 -6.48
N VAL A 176 1.55 -1.06 -5.77
CA VAL A 176 1.66 -1.17 -4.32
C VAL A 176 2.89 -2.00 -4.00
N TYR A 177 3.78 -1.46 -3.18
CA TYR A 177 4.96 -2.13 -2.68
C TYR A 177 4.75 -2.59 -1.24
N ASP A 178 4.91 -3.88 -1.00
CA ASP A 178 4.97 -4.44 0.35
C ASP A 178 6.45 -4.48 0.81
N PRO A 179 6.87 -3.63 1.78
CA PRO A 179 8.25 -3.61 2.26
C PRO A 179 8.62 -4.84 3.11
N GLN A 180 7.63 -5.53 3.72
CA GLN A 180 7.87 -6.72 4.53
C GLN A 180 8.06 -7.95 3.63
N GLN A 181 7.15 -8.14 2.67
CA GLN A 181 7.20 -9.28 1.74
C GLN A 181 8.14 -9.03 0.55
N LYS A 182 8.52 -7.78 0.30
CA LYS A 182 9.29 -7.34 -0.88
C LYS A 182 8.60 -7.75 -2.19
N THR A 183 7.31 -7.46 -2.28
CA THR A 183 6.48 -7.75 -3.45
C THR A 183 5.95 -6.45 -4.07
N LEU A 184 5.65 -6.50 -5.37
CA LEU A 184 4.94 -5.44 -6.08
C LEU A 184 3.63 -6.01 -6.60
N LEU A 185 2.53 -5.33 -6.30
CA LEU A 185 1.20 -5.66 -6.78
C LEU A 185 0.66 -4.48 -7.59
N ALA A 186 -0.05 -4.77 -8.67
CA ALA A 186 -0.86 -3.74 -9.32
C ALA A 186 -2.00 -3.37 -8.38
N ASP A 187 -2.26 -2.07 -8.19
CA ASP A 187 -3.41 -1.59 -7.41
C ASP A 187 -4.74 -1.73 -8.18
N LYS A 188 -4.71 -2.45 -9.32
CA LYS A 188 -5.86 -2.70 -10.18
C LYS A 188 -6.37 -4.11 -9.93
N GLY A 189 -7.67 -4.22 -9.69
CA GLY A 189 -8.37 -5.51 -9.82
C GLY A 189 -8.21 -6.04 -11.24
N GLU A 190 -7.97 -7.34 -11.37
CA GLU A 190 -7.82 -8.01 -12.67
C GLU A 190 -9.07 -8.84 -12.95
N ILE A 191 -9.71 -8.61 -14.10
CA ILE A 191 -10.80 -9.46 -14.59
C ILE A 191 -10.23 -10.85 -14.93
N ARG A 192 -10.89 -11.88 -14.43
CA ARG A 192 -10.47 -13.27 -14.66
C ARG A 192 -11.35 -13.91 -15.73
N VAL A 193 -10.71 -14.60 -16.68
CA VAL A 193 -11.36 -15.30 -17.78
C VAL A 193 -11.01 -16.79 -17.67
N GLY A 194 -12.00 -17.65 -17.71
CA GLY A 194 -11.90 -19.11 -17.70
C GLY A 194 -13.09 -19.77 -17.00
N ASN A 195 -13.35 -21.05 -17.30
CA ASN A 195 -14.52 -21.82 -16.84
C ASN A 195 -14.74 -21.85 -15.31
N LYS A 196 -13.76 -21.42 -14.50
CA LYS A 196 -13.90 -21.27 -13.05
C LYS A 196 -14.49 -19.91 -12.62
N PHE A 197 -14.66 -19.00 -13.56
CA PHE A 197 -15.04 -17.59 -13.34
C PHE A 197 -16.27 -17.20 -14.15
N GLN A 198 -16.42 -17.70 -15.38
CA GLN A 198 -17.64 -17.47 -16.15
C GLN A 198 -18.75 -18.40 -15.68
N ALA A 199 -19.98 -17.87 -15.64
CA ALA A 199 -21.18 -18.67 -15.51
C ALA A 199 -21.40 -19.49 -16.78
N ASP A 200 -22.00 -20.67 -16.62
CA ASP A 200 -22.56 -21.39 -17.75
C ASP A 200 -23.83 -20.66 -18.21
N ILE A 201 -23.96 -20.45 -19.52
CA ILE A 201 -25.06 -19.65 -20.07
C ILE A 201 -26.26 -20.58 -20.22
N THR A 202 -27.34 -20.27 -19.50
CA THR A 202 -28.59 -21.02 -19.64
C THR A 202 -29.10 -20.93 -21.07
N ASP A 203 -29.33 -22.09 -21.69
CA ASP A 203 -29.85 -22.17 -23.05
C ASP A 203 -31.24 -21.52 -23.16
N LEU A 204 -31.50 -20.92 -24.32
CA LEU A 204 -32.81 -20.36 -24.62
C LEU A 204 -33.82 -21.51 -24.79
N LEU A 205 -34.93 -21.44 -24.05
CA LEU A 205 -36.05 -22.38 -24.18
C LEU A 205 -36.62 -22.37 -25.61
N LYS A 206 -37.00 -23.54 -26.12
CA LYS A 206 -37.64 -23.62 -27.44
C LYS A 206 -39.08 -23.12 -27.36
N GLU A 207 -39.63 -22.74 -28.51
CA GLU A 207 -41.05 -22.37 -28.60
C GLU A 207 -41.94 -23.53 -28.09
N GLY A 208 -42.74 -23.25 -27.06
CA GLY A 208 -43.63 -24.22 -26.43
C GLY A 208 -43.01 -25.02 -25.28
N GLU A 209 -41.72 -24.87 -24.98
CA GLU A 209 -41.12 -25.37 -23.74
C GLU A 209 -41.39 -24.37 -22.60
N GLU A 210 -41.85 -24.87 -21.45
CA GLU A 210 -42.02 -24.09 -20.23
C GLU A 210 -40.76 -24.20 -19.35
N ASP A 211 -40.54 -23.22 -18.48
CA ASP A 211 -39.35 -23.12 -17.64
C ASP A 211 -39.42 -23.98 -16.36
N GLU A 212 -40.50 -24.76 -16.20
CA GLU A 212 -40.79 -25.66 -15.07
C GLU A 212 -40.71 -25.00 -13.68
N ARG A 213 -40.71 -23.66 -13.59
CA ARG A 213 -40.59 -22.95 -12.31
C ARG A 213 -41.93 -22.93 -11.57
N ASP A 214 -41.92 -23.44 -10.35
CA ASP A 214 -43.05 -23.37 -9.43
C ASP A 214 -43.05 -22.04 -8.67
N LEU A 215 -43.83 -21.07 -9.14
CA LEU A 215 -43.87 -19.72 -8.58
C LEU A 215 -44.39 -19.69 -7.13
N GLU A 216 -45.31 -20.58 -6.75
CA GLU A 216 -45.86 -20.62 -5.38
C GLU A 216 -44.79 -21.00 -4.34
N LYS A 217 -43.73 -21.69 -4.76
CA LYS A 217 -42.56 -21.99 -3.91
C LYS A 217 -41.51 -20.90 -3.89
N LEU A 218 -41.52 -19.98 -4.87
CA LEU A 218 -40.50 -18.95 -5.05
C LEU A 218 -40.95 -17.60 -4.50
N GLU A 219 -42.25 -17.31 -4.55
CA GLU A 219 -42.81 -16.02 -4.16
C GLU A 219 -44.19 -16.15 -3.52
N GLU A 220 -44.46 -15.26 -2.57
CA GLU A 220 -45.79 -15.04 -2.00
C GLU A 220 -46.19 -13.58 -2.27
N LYS A 221 -47.37 -13.38 -2.83
CA LYS A 221 -47.89 -12.04 -3.08
C LYS A 221 -48.33 -11.41 -1.76
N ILE A 222 -47.77 -10.24 -1.44
CA ILE A 222 -48.12 -9.48 -0.23
C ILE A 222 -48.94 -8.21 -0.50
N TRP A 223 -49.02 -7.77 -1.76
CA TRP A 223 -49.79 -6.60 -2.18
C TRP A 223 -50.13 -6.65 -3.68
N GLU A 224 -51.29 -6.12 -4.05
CA GLU A 224 -51.84 -6.01 -5.40
C GLU A 224 -51.97 -4.52 -5.77
N PRO A 225 -51.13 -4.00 -6.67
CA PRO A 225 -51.21 -2.60 -7.09
C PRO A 225 -52.54 -2.23 -7.75
N SER A 226 -53.17 -3.17 -8.47
CA SER A 226 -54.45 -2.96 -9.16
C SER A 226 -55.66 -3.34 -8.30
N SER A 227 -55.59 -3.09 -6.99
CA SER A 227 -56.69 -3.40 -6.08
C SER A 227 -57.95 -2.58 -6.39
N SER A 228 -59.10 -3.06 -5.90
CA SER A 228 -60.39 -2.37 -6.04
C SER A 228 -60.54 -1.10 -5.19
N LEU A 229 -59.58 -0.81 -4.32
CA LEU A 229 -59.61 0.35 -3.43
C LEU A 229 -58.93 1.55 -4.08
N SER A 230 -59.54 2.73 -3.91
CA SER A 230 -58.88 4.00 -4.25
C SER A 230 -57.78 4.34 -3.23
N GLU A 231 -56.77 5.10 -3.66
CA GLU A 231 -55.70 5.61 -2.78
C GLU A 231 -56.26 6.31 -1.53
N LYS A 232 -57.35 7.08 -1.68
CA LYS A 232 -58.02 7.74 -0.56
C LYS A 232 -58.59 6.77 0.47
N GLN A 233 -59.13 5.63 0.03
CA GLN A 233 -59.66 4.60 0.94
C GLN A 233 -58.52 3.89 1.67
N ILE A 234 -57.40 3.65 1.00
CA ILE A 234 -56.20 3.07 1.62
C ILE A 234 -55.66 4.03 2.68
N ASP A 235 -55.50 5.32 2.36
CA ASP A 235 -55.06 6.34 3.31
C ASP A 235 -55.97 6.43 4.54
N GLN A 236 -57.29 6.39 4.32
CA GLN A 236 -58.28 6.37 5.41
C GLN A 236 -58.12 5.13 6.28
N PHE A 237 -57.90 3.95 5.69
CA PHE A 237 -57.65 2.73 6.45
C PHE A 237 -56.36 2.81 7.28
N LEU A 238 -55.28 3.36 6.71
CA LEU A 238 -54.04 3.59 7.45
C LEU A 238 -54.23 4.56 8.63
N VAL A 239 -55.11 5.55 8.52
CA VAL A 239 -55.50 6.41 9.67
C VAL A 239 -56.28 5.61 10.73
N VAL A 240 -57.20 4.74 10.32
CA VAL A 240 -57.94 3.87 11.23
C VAL A 240 -56.99 2.91 11.96
N ALA A 241 -56.08 2.25 11.25
CA ALA A 241 -55.10 1.34 11.85
C ALA A 241 -54.21 2.03 12.90
N ARG A 242 -53.72 3.25 12.61
CA ARG A 242 -52.98 4.06 13.59
C ARG A 242 -53.82 4.44 14.81
N SER A 243 -55.10 4.74 14.62
CA SER A 243 -56.02 5.06 15.72
C SER A 243 -56.26 3.84 16.62
N VAL A 244 -56.48 2.68 16.02
CA VAL A 244 -56.58 1.39 16.72
C VAL A 244 -55.29 1.09 17.49
N GLY A 245 -54.12 1.24 16.87
CA GLY A 245 -52.83 1.03 17.53
C GLY A 245 -52.55 2.01 18.68
N THR A 246 -53.06 3.24 18.59
CA THR A 246 -52.97 4.22 19.69
C THR A 246 -53.86 3.80 20.86
N PHE A 247 -55.10 3.37 20.56
CA PHE A 247 -56.03 2.87 21.57
C PHE A 247 -55.53 1.58 22.24
N ALA A 248 -54.96 0.65 21.48
CA ALA A 248 -54.38 -0.59 22.00
C ALA A 248 -53.27 -0.31 23.04
N ARG A 249 -52.38 0.66 22.78
CA ARG A 249 -51.33 1.08 23.73
C ARG A 249 -51.87 1.72 25.00
N ALA A 250 -53.03 2.38 24.93
CA ALA A 250 -53.69 2.94 26.09
C ALA A 250 -54.30 1.86 27.00
N LEU A 251 -54.72 0.73 26.43
CA LEU A 251 -55.23 -0.42 27.17
C LEU A 251 -54.11 -1.32 27.72
N ASP A 252 -52.95 -1.33 27.08
CA ASP A 252 -51.82 -2.13 27.53
C ASP A 252 -51.00 -1.44 28.64
N CYS A 253 -50.94 -2.11 29.81
CA CYS A 253 -50.25 -1.58 31.00
C CYS A 253 -48.74 -1.39 30.79
N SER A 254 -48.10 -2.16 29.91
CA SER A 254 -46.67 -2.02 29.65
C SER A 254 -46.37 -0.82 28.75
N SER A 255 -47.20 -0.56 27.74
CA SER A 255 -47.09 0.63 26.87
C SER A 255 -47.46 1.91 27.60
N SER A 256 -48.53 1.91 28.41
CA SER A 256 -49.00 3.13 29.08
C SER A 256 -47.98 3.72 30.07
N VAL A 257 -47.15 2.87 30.68
CA VAL A 257 -46.05 3.29 31.56
C VAL A 257 -44.87 3.86 30.74
N ARG A 258 -44.58 3.31 29.56
CA ARG A 258 -43.44 3.72 28.72
C ARG A 258 -43.74 4.93 27.83
N GLN A 259 -44.99 5.08 27.38
CA GLN A 259 -45.47 6.15 26.51
C GLN A 259 -46.60 6.91 27.23
N PRO A 260 -46.31 7.61 28.35
CA PRO A 260 -47.34 8.14 29.26
C PRO A 260 -48.16 9.27 28.65
N SER A 261 -47.77 9.79 27.48
CA SER A 261 -48.47 10.86 26.80
C SER A 261 -49.15 10.38 25.52
N LEU A 262 -50.27 11.02 25.19
CA LEU A 262 -51.05 10.70 23.98
C LEU A 262 -50.22 10.88 22.70
N HIS A 263 -49.43 11.94 22.61
CA HIS A 263 -48.63 12.22 21.40
C HIS A 263 -47.55 11.16 21.18
N MET A 264 -46.94 10.65 22.25
CA MET A 264 -45.96 9.57 22.20
C MET A 264 -46.60 8.24 21.76
N SER A 265 -47.75 7.88 22.34
CA SER A 265 -48.51 6.69 21.93
C SER A 265 -48.97 6.77 20.46
N ALA A 266 -49.42 7.94 20.01
CA ALA A 266 -49.82 8.16 18.61
C ALA A 266 -48.63 8.10 17.64
N ALA A 267 -47.46 8.63 18.04
CA ALA A 267 -46.24 8.53 17.25
C ALA A 267 -45.77 7.08 17.14
N ALA A 268 -45.81 6.31 18.23
CA ALA A 268 -45.47 4.89 18.24
C ALA A 268 -46.40 4.07 17.32
N ALA A 269 -47.72 4.31 17.40
CA ALA A 269 -48.69 3.69 16.50
C ALA A 269 -48.55 4.14 15.04
N SER A 270 -47.86 5.25 14.76
CA SER A 270 -47.62 5.75 13.41
C SER A 270 -46.33 5.21 12.77
N ARG A 271 -45.62 4.30 13.45
CA ARG A 271 -44.40 3.66 12.93
C ARG A 271 -44.72 2.64 11.85
N ASP A 272 -43.75 2.40 10.97
CA ASP A 272 -43.93 1.61 9.75
C ASP A 272 -44.45 0.19 10.01
N ILE A 273 -44.08 -0.45 11.13
CA ILE A 273 -44.60 -1.78 11.47
C ILE A 273 -46.15 -1.83 11.54
N THR A 274 -46.78 -0.75 12.02
CA THR A 274 -48.25 -0.66 12.08
C THR A 274 -48.83 -0.43 10.69
N LEU A 275 -48.12 0.33 9.84
CA LEU A 275 -48.53 0.58 8.46
C LEU A 275 -48.39 -0.68 7.59
N PHE A 276 -47.28 -1.41 7.71
CA PHE A 276 -47.08 -2.69 7.03
C PHE A 276 -48.15 -3.69 7.43
N HIS A 277 -48.38 -3.86 8.74
CA HIS A 277 -49.46 -4.74 9.21
C HIS A 277 -50.84 -4.34 8.66
N ALA A 278 -51.13 -3.04 8.55
CA ALA A 278 -52.37 -2.57 7.95
C ALA A 278 -52.47 -2.92 6.45
N MET A 279 -51.38 -2.74 5.69
CA MET A 279 -51.33 -3.09 4.26
C MET A 279 -51.48 -4.60 4.06
N ASP A 280 -50.81 -5.41 4.86
CA ASP A 280 -50.92 -6.87 4.85
C ASP A 280 -52.36 -7.30 5.21
N THR A 281 -52.99 -6.63 6.17
CA THR A 281 -54.38 -6.89 6.57
C THR A 281 -55.35 -6.59 5.41
N LEU A 282 -55.17 -5.48 4.69
CA LEU A 282 -55.97 -5.20 3.49
C LEU A 282 -55.82 -6.31 2.46
N HIS A 283 -54.58 -6.74 2.17
CA HIS A 283 -54.35 -7.80 1.20
C HIS A 283 -54.96 -9.14 1.64
N ALA A 284 -54.71 -9.57 2.87
CA ALA A 284 -55.19 -10.84 3.43
C ALA A 284 -56.73 -10.94 3.48
N THR A 285 -57.42 -9.80 3.57
CA THR A 285 -58.89 -9.72 3.54
C THR A 285 -59.47 -9.57 2.14
N GLY A 286 -58.64 -9.59 1.09
CA GLY A 286 -59.06 -9.42 -0.30
C GLY A 286 -59.50 -7.99 -0.61
N TYR A 287 -58.90 -6.99 0.04
CA TYR A 287 -59.19 -5.57 -0.12
C TYR A 287 -60.62 -5.16 0.26
N ASP A 288 -61.29 -5.96 1.09
CA ASP A 288 -62.58 -5.63 1.69
C ASP A 288 -62.37 -4.81 2.96
N MET A 289 -62.68 -3.51 2.88
CA MET A 289 -62.52 -2.55 3.96
C MET A 289 -63.24 -2.97 5.26
N THR A 290 -64.44 -3.54 5.15
CA THR A 290 -65.23 -3.92 6.34
C THR A 290 -64.58 -5.10 7.04
N ARG A 291 -64.13 -6.10 6.28
CA ARG A 291 -63.40 -7.26 6.83
C ARG A 291 -62.05 -6.85 7.41
N ALA A 292 -61.34 -5.93 6.75
CA ALA A 292 -60.06 -5.42 7.21
C ALA A 292 -60.18 -4.68 8.54
N ILE A 293 -61.20 -3.82 8.71
CA ILE A 293 -61.44 -3.12 9.99
C ILE A 293 -61.79 -4.11 11.11
N ALA A 294 -62.61 -5.11 10.81
CA ALA A 294 -62.95 -6.16 11.79
C ALA A 294 -61.70 -6.96 12.21
N ALA A 295 -60.74 -7.18 11.30
CA ALA A 295 -59.48 -7.86 11.60
C ALA A 295 -58.54 -7.03 12.51
N LEU A 296 -58.63 -5.70 12.49
CA LEU A 296 -57.86 -4.83 13.40
C LEU A 296 -58.37 -4.86 14.85
N VAL A 297 -59.62 -5.29 15.07
CA VAL A 297 -60.24 -5.36 16.41
C VAL A 297 -60.93 -6.72 16.60
N PRO A 298 -60.16 -7.82 16.70
CA PRO A 298 -60.71 -9.13 17.01
C PRO A 298 -61.39 -9.15 18.39
N GLN A 299 -62.14 -10.23 18.68
CA GLN A 299 -62.92 -10.35 19.93
C GLN A 299 -62.09 -10.21 21.22
N GLY A 300 -60.77 -10.41 21.15
CA GLY A 300 -59.83 -10.24 22.28
C GLY A 300 -59.34 -8.82 22.52
N GLY A 301 -59.71 -7.85 21.68
CA GLY A 301 -59.26 -6.45 21.77
C GLY A 301 -58.51 -5.98 20.51
N PRO A 302 -58.12 -4.69 20.46
CA PRO A 302 -57.44 -4.11 19.31
C PRO A 302 -56.03 -4.70 19.11
N VAL A 303 -55.62 -4.86 17.86
CA VAL A 303 -54.27 -5.37 17.52
C VAL A 303 -53.19 -4.35 17.89
N LEU A 304 -52.10 -4.83 18.51
CA LEU A 304 -50.96 -4.04 18.93
C LEU A 304 -49.69 -4.50 18.22
N CYS A 305 -49.20 -3.70 17.27
CA CYS A 305 -47.92 -3.94 16.58
C CYS A 305 -46.81 -3.12 17.24
N ARG A 306 -45.72 -3.78 17.66
CA ARG A 306 -44.52 -3.14 18.23
C ARG A 306 -43.29 -3.62 17.49
N ASP A 307 -42.41 -2.70 17.17
CA ASP A 307 -41.07 -3.04 16.68
C ASP A 307 -40.08 -3.11 17.85
N GLU A 308 -38.86 -3.53 17.55
CA GLU A 308 -37.80 -3.68 18.54
C GLU A 308 -37.52 -2.38 19.31
N MET A 309 -37.69 -1.21 18.69
CA MET A 309 -37.50 0.08 19.37
C MET A 309 -38.47 0.28 20.53
N GLU A 310 -39.74 -0.08 20.35
CA GLU A 310 -40.76 0.04 21.39
C GLU A 310 -40.75 -1.13 22.38
N GLU A 311 -40.46 -2.34 21.89
CA GLU A 311 -40.53 -3.57 22.68
C GLU A 311 -39.46 -3.62 23.79
N TRP A 312 -38.28 -3.04 23.54
CA TRP A 312 -37.17 -3.05 24.49
C TRP A 312 -37.46 -2.27 25.78
N SER A 313 -37.07 -2.87 26.91
CA SER A 313 -37.10 -2.21 28.21
C SER A 313 -36.04 -1.12 28.33
N ALA A 314 -36.26 -0.19 29.26
CA ALA A 314 -35.28 0.86 29.56
C ALA A 314 -33.92 0.29 30.00
N SER A 315 -33.91 -0.83 30.73
CA SER A 315 -32.68 -1.52 31.14
C SER A 315 -31.94 -2.15 29.97
N GLU A 316 -32.65 -2.79 29.03
CA GLU A 316 -32.03 -3.35 27.83
C GLU A 316 -31.46 -2.26 26.91
N ALA A 317 -32.16 -1.14 26.75
CA ALA A 317 -31.66 0.03 26.02
C ALA A 317 -30.36 0.57 26.63
N ASN A 318 -30.29 0.66 27.97
CA ASN A 318 -29.07 1.09 28.66
C ASN A 318 -27.92 0.08 28.48
N LEU A 319 -28.18 -1.22 28.64
CA LEU A 319 -27.18 -2.27 28.41
C LEU A 319 -26.64 -2.22 26.98
N PHE A 320 -27.50 -1.96 25.99
CA PHE A 320 -27.09 -1.80 24.60
C PHE A 320 -26.16 -0.61 24.39
N GLU A 321 -26.49 0.55 24.97
CA GLU A 321 -25.64 1.74 24.85
C GLU A 321 -24.26 1.53 25.48
N GLU A 322 -24.21 0.90 26.65
CA GLU A 322 -22.95 0.52 27.32
C GLU A 322 -22.13 -0.47 26.48
N ALA A 323 -22.80 -1.49 25.92
CA ALA A 323 -22.16 -2.49 25.07
C ALA A 323 -21.62 -1.87 23.78
N LEU A 324 -22.37 -0.97 23.15
CA LEU A 324 -21.99 -0.26 21.94
C LEU A 324 -20.80 0.67 22.17
N GLU A 325 -20.70 1.30 23.34
CA GLU A 325 -19.54 2.09 23.71
C GLU A 325 -18.29 1.23 23.94
N LYS A 326 -18.45 0.04 24.53
CA LYS A 326 -17.34 -0.88 24.83
C LYS A 326 -16.83 -1.66 23.61
N TYR A 327 -17.74 -2.23 22.82
CA TYR A 327 -17.43 -3.15 21.72
C TYR A 327 -17.63 -2.54 20.32
N GLY A 328 -18.15 -1.31 20.24
CA GLY A 328 -18.44 -0.69 18.95
C GLY A 328 -19.61 -1.39 18.26
N LYS A 329 -19.45 -1.78 17.00
CA LYS A 329 -20.51 -2.43 16.19
C LYS A 329 -20.35 -3.95 16.11
N ASP A 330 -19.62 -4.56 17.03
CA ASP A 330 -19.56 -6.01 17.11
C ASP A 330 -20.82 -6.54 17.83
N PHE A 331 -21.88 -6.74 17.05
CA PHE A 331 -23.16 -7.18 17.59
C PHE A 331 -23.13 -8.59 18.19
N THR A 332 -22.14 -9.41 17.81
CA THR A 332 -21.97 -10.76 18.36
C THR A 332 -21.49 -10.66 19.81
N ASP A 333 -20.48 -9.83 20.06
CA ASP A 333 -19.94 -9.61 21.41
C ASP A 333 -20.96 -8.86 22.30
N ILE A 334 -21.69 -7.89 21.72
CA ILE A 334 -22.80 -7.20 22.41
C ILE A 334 -23.87 -8.21 22.86
N GLN A 335 -24.29 -9.11 21.97
CA GLN A 335 -25.26 -10.15 22.30
C GLN A 335 -24.70 -11.06 23.40
N GLN A 336 -23.49 -11.58 23.24
CA GLN A 336 -22.93 -12.58 24.15
C GLN A 336 -22.78 -12.05 25.58
N ASP A 337 -22.27 -10.82 25.73
CA ASP A 337 -21.88 -10.30 27.05
C ASP A 337 -22.95 -9.44 27.72
N PHE A 338 -23.78 -8.72 26.95
CA PHE A 338 -24.74 -7.77 27.50
C PHE A 338 -26.21 -8.19 27.30
N LEU A 339 -26.54 -8.84 26.18
CA LEU A 339 -27.93 -9.16 25.82
C LEU A 339 -28.10 -10.60 25.30
N PRO A 340 -27.71 -11.64 26.08
CA PRO A 340 -27.68 -13.03 25.59
C PRO A 340 -29.07 -13.61 25.33
N TRP A 341 -30.12 -12.99 25.85
CA TRP A 341 -31.52 -13.38 25.63
C TRP A 341 -32.15 -12.73 24.40
N LYS A 342 -31.50 -11.73 23.78
CA LYS A 342 -31.95 -11.14 22.51
C LYS A 342 -31.32 -11.88 21.35
N SER A 343 -32.03 -11.95 20.23
CA SER A 343 -31.47 -12.50 19.00
C SER A 343 -30.54 -11.49 18.33
N LEU A 344 -29.55 -11.96 17.57
CA LEU A 344 -28.66 -11.08 16.83
C LEU A 344 -29.44 -10.19 15.86
N THR A 345 -30.45 -10.74 15.18
CA THR A 345 -31.32 -10.00 14.27
C THR A 345 -32.08 -8.88 14.98
N SER A 346 -32.67 -9.16 16.15
CA SER A 346 -33.37 -8.13 16.94
C SER A 346 -32.45 -7.00 17.42
N ILE A 347 -31.20 -7.32 17.77
CA ILE A 347 -30.20 -6.31 18.18
C ILE A 347 -29.83 -5.41 17.00
N ILE A 348 -29.66 -6.00 15.81
CA ILE A 348 -29.34 -5.24 14.59
C ILE A 348 -30.53 -4.34 14.20
N GLU A 349 -31.75 -4.85 14.23
CA GLU A 349 -32.96 -4.06 13.95
C GLU A 349 -33.09 -2.90 14.94
N TYR A 350 -32.94 -3.18 16.24
CA TYR A 350 -32.92 -2.17 17.29
C TYR A 350 -31.84 -1.10 17.03
N TYR A 351 -30.62 -1.50 16.67
CA TYR A 351 -29.53 -0.57 16.37
C TYR A 351 -29.90 0.44 15.27
N TYR A 352 -30.47 -0.02 14.16
CA TYR A 352 -30.84 0.86 13.05
C TYR A 352 -31.96 1.82 13.42
N MET A 353 -32.95 1.38 14.20
CA MET A 353 -33.98 2.25 14.75
C MET A 353 -33.41 3.23 15.79
N TRP A 354 -32.52 2.78 16.67
CA TRP A 354 -31.92 3.61 17.72
C TRP A 354 -31.09 4.75 17.16
N LYS A 355 -30.46 4.57 16.00
CA LYS A 355 -29.74 5.63 15.29
C LYS A 355 -30.61 6.79 14.83
N THR A 356 -31.92 6.65 14.78
CA THR A 356 -32.82 7.77 14.42
C THR A 356 -33.33 8.52 15.65
N THR A 357 -32.98 8.08 16.86
CA THR A 357 -33.39 8.74 18.10
C THR A 357 -32.66 10.07 18.30
N ASP A 358 -33.34 11.04 18.90
CA ASP A 358 -32.74 12.32 19.26
C ASP A 358 -31.52 12.14 20.18
N ARG A 359 -31.57 11.14 21.07
CA ARG A 359 -30.48 10.78 21.98
C ARG A 359 -29.19 10.44 21.21
N TYR A 360 -29.29 9.56 20.22
CA TYR A 360 -28.14 9.23 19.37
C TYR A 360 -27.64 10.43 18.56
N VAL A 361 -28.56 11.19 17.96
CA VAL A 361 -28.20 12.38 17.15
C VAL A 361 -27.48 13.42 18.00
N GLN A 362 -27.95 13.67 19.22
CA GLN A 362 -27.29 14.56 20.18
C GLN A 362 -25.91 14.02 20.59
N GLN A 363 -25.80 12.73 20.93
CA GLN A 363 -24.53 12.12 21.28
C GLN A 363 -23.50 12.23 20.13
N LYS A 364 -23.93 12.01 18.89
CA LYS A 364 -23.08 12.16 17.70
C LYS A 364 -22.64 13.62 17.50
N ARG A 365 -23.56 14.59 17.65
CA ARG A 365 -23.24 16.02 17.57
C ARG A 365 -22.25 16.46 18.65
N LEU A 366 -22.40 15.96 19.87
CA LEU A 366 -21.47 16.24 20.97
C LEU A 366 -20.08 15.65 20.70
N LYS A 367 -20.00 14.40 20.24
CA LYS A 367 -18.74 13.76 19.83
C LYS A 367 -18.07 14.50 18.67
N ALA A 368 -18.85 14.96 17.69
CA ALA A 368 -18.34 15.76 16.57
C ALA A 368 -17.83 17.14 17.05
N ALA A 369 -18.57 17.83 17.92
CA ALA A 369 -18.14 19.10 18.50
C ALA A 369 -16.85 18.94 19.33
N GLU A 370 -16.72 17.83 20.08
CA GLU A 370 -15.48 17.49 20.78
C GLU A 370 -14.33 17.23 19.79
N ALA A 371 -14.59 16.53 18.68
CA ALA A 371 -13.60 16.32 17.63
C ALA A 371 -13.21 17.61 16.89
N GLU A 372 -14.15 18.51 16.62
CA GLU A 372 -13.89 19.83 16.04
C GLU A 372 -13.15 20.77 17.00
N SER A 373 -13.26 20.52 18.32
CA SER A 373 -12.44 21.20 19.32
C SER A 373 -10.97 20.72 19.31
N LYS A 374 -10.69 19.56 18.69
CA LYS A 374 -9.34 19.03 18.51
C LYS A 374 -8.71 19.66 17.25
N LEU A 375 -7.57 20.35 17.44
CA LEU A 375 -6.64 20.85 16.42
C LEU A 375 -7.27 21.43 15.13
N LYS A 376 -7.56 22.74 15.10
CA LYS A 376 -7.95 23.44 13.86
C LYS A 376 -6.75 23.84 13.00
N GLN A 377 -5.63 24.16 13.64
CA GLN A 377 -4.45 24.71 12.97
C GLN A 377 -3.16 24.27 13.68
N VAL A 378 -2.21 23.74 12.92
CA VAL A 378 -0.86 23.37 13.36
C VAL A 378 0.13 24.29 12.66
N TYR A 379 0.76 25.19 13.41
CA TYR A 379 1.86 25.99 12.88
C TYR A 379 3.16 25.16 12.94
N ILE A 380 3.81 25.00 11.79
CA ILE A 380 5.12 24.38 11.66
C ILE A 380 6.13 25.51 11.42
N PRO A 381 6.98 25.83 12.42
CA PRO A 381 8.00 26.87 12.27
C PRO A 381 8.98 26.53 11.14
N ASN A 382 9.54 27.57 10.50
CA ASN A 382 10.55 27.36 9.47
C ASN A 382 11.82 26.71 10.05
N TYR A 383 12.38 25.76 9.32
CA TYR A 383 13.54 25.00 9.77
C TYR A 383 14.84 25.74 9.44
N ASN A 384 15.28 26.59 10.36
CA ASN A 384 16.44 27.48 10.16
C ASN A 384 17.79 26.87 10.54
N LYS A 385 17.95 25.53 10.56
CA LYS A 385 19.28 24.94 10.81
C LYS A 385 20.16 25.09 9.56
N PRO A 386 21.42 25.53 9.68
CA PRO A 386 22.32 25.68 8.55
C PRO A 386 22.50 24.33 7.85
N ASN A 387 22.34 24.31 6.52
CA ASN A 387 22.48 23.09 5.74
C ASN A 387 23.99 22.73 5.68
N PRO A 388 24.40 21.57 6.21
CA PRO A 388 25.82 21.18 6.25
C PRO A 388 26.42 21.00 4.84
N ASN A 389 25.58 20.86 3.81
CA ASN A 389 26.02 20.74 2.43
C ASN A 389 26.17 22.09 1.71
N GLN A 390 25.85 23.21 2.35
CA GLN A 390 25.95 24.53 1.73
C GLN A 390 27.42 24.99 1.68
N LEU A 391 27.94 25.28 0.48
CA LEU A 391 29.30 25.77 0.27
C LEU A 391 29.34 27.31 0.36
N SER A 392 30.33 27.87 1.07
CA SER A 392 30.48 29.33 1.16
C SER A 392 31.01 29.91 -0.15
N ASN A 393 30.32 30.90 -0.72
CA ASN A 393 30.76 31.68 -1.88
C ASN A 393 31.76 32.76 -1.41
N ASN A 394 32.98 32.39 -1.03
CA ASN A 394 34.04 33.36 -0.77
C ASN A 394 35.11 33.30 -1.86
N THR A 395 34.80 33.92 -3.01
CA THR A 395 35.79 34.44 -3.95
C THR A 395 35.40 35.88 -4.27
N LYS A 396 36.13 36.85 -3.70
CA LYS A 396 36.05 38.25 -4.15
C LYS A 396 36.47 38.30 -5.63
N PRO A 397 35.71 38.95 -6.52
CA PRO A 397 36.20 39.27 -7.85
C PRO A 397 37.26 40.37 -7.70
N ALA A 398 38.52 40.06 -8.02
CA ALA A 398 39.56 41.08 -8.16
C ALA A 398 39.25 41.89 -9.41
N LEU A 399 38.95 43.16 -9.21
CA LEU A 399 38.70 44.16 -10.25
C LEU A 399 39.94 44.32 -11.14
N LEU A 400 39.78 44.15 -12.46
CA LEU A 400 40.76 44.63 -13.43
C LEU A 400 40.68 46.16 -13.51
N ASN A 401 41.81 46.86 -13.29
CA ASN A 401 42.06 48.10 -14.02
C ASN A 401 43.57 48.45 -14.09
N GLY A 402 44.07 48.63 -15.33
CA GLY A 402 45.05 49.66 -15.74
C GLY A 402 46.57 49.48 -15.52
N ALA A 403 47.30 49.30 -16.65
CA ALA A 403 48.52 50.04 -17.08
C ALA A 403 49.71 49.18 -17.55
N ALA A 404 50.34 49.67 -18.62
CA ALA A 404 51.36 49.04 -19.46
C ALA A 404 52.74 48.84 -18.82
N GLY A 405 53.48 47.83 -19.32
CA GLY A 405 54.91 47.65 -19.06
C GLY A 405 55.44 46.35 -19.67
N ALA A 406 56.47 46.46 -20.49
CA ALA A 406 56.99 45.44 -21.40
C ALA A 406 57.86 44.34 -20.75
N ALA A 407 57.98 43.23 -21.50
CA ALA A 407 59.11 42.31 -21.65
C ALA A 407 59.68 41.55 -20.41
N GLY A 408 59.75 40.22 -20.53
CA GLY A 408 60.56 39.36 -19.65
C GLY A 408 60.34 37.86 -19.85
N SER A 409 61.18 37.25 -20.67
CA SER A 409 61.36 35.81 -20.93
C SER A 409 61.86 35.00 -19.72
N GLY A 410 61.37 33.76 -19.49
CA GLY A 410 62.03 32.76 -18.62
C GLY A 410 61.13 31.64 -18.08
N PRO A 411 61.65 30.45 -17.68
CA PRO A 411 61.08 29.12 -18.02
C PRO A 411 60.31 28.39 -16.87
N PRO A 412 59.76 27.17 -17.10
CA PRO A 412 58.55 26.67 -16.45
C PRO A 412 58.82 25.72 -15.26
N GLY A 413 57.90 25.71 -14.28
CA GLY A 413 57.90 24.68 -13.25
C GLY A 413 56.95 24.95 -12.09
N SER A 414 56.05 23.98 -11.86
CA SER A 414 55.26 23.73 -10.65
C SER A 414 53.95 24.50 -10.41
N GLY A 415 52.86 23.72 -10.35
CA GLY A 415 51.61 24.10 -9.68
C GLY A 415 50.36 24.15 -10.58
N PRO A 416 49.38 23.24 -10.45
CA PRO A 416 48.04 23.49 -10.98
C PRO A 416 47.40 24.64 -10.18
N THR A 417 47.09 25.73 -10.88
CA THR A 417 46.37 26.89 -10.36
C THR A 417 45.00 26.48 -9.79
N PRO A 418 44.70 26.71 -8.50
CA PRO A 418 43.41 26.43 -7.91
C PRO A 418 42.44 27.60 -8.21
N GLY A 419 41.57 27.48 -9.21
CA GLY A 419 40.70 28.62 -9.55
C GLY A 419 39.48 28.41 -10.47
N LEU A 420 39.26 27.23 -11.04
CA LEU A 420 38.05 26.96 -11.84
C LEU A 420 37.20 25.90 -11.15
N GLY A 421 36.23 26.34 -10.36
CA GLY A 421 35.31 25.43 -9.67
C GLY A 421 34.55 24.54 -10.67
N ARG A 422 34.50 23.23 -10.38
CA ARG A 422 33.80 22.23 -11.24
C ARG A 422 32.38 22.66 -11.61
N ALA A 423 31.93 22.42 -12.83
CA ALA A 423 30.54 22.69 -13.19
C ALA A 423 29.55 21.85 -12.37
N CYS A 424 28.29 22.25 -12.33
CA CYS A 424 27.22 21.48 -11.69
C CYS A 424 27.15 20.06 -12.27
N GLU A 425 27.13 19.03 -11.43
CA GLU A 425 27.12 17.64 -11.88
C GLU A 425 25.83 17.25 -12.64
N SER A 426 24.74 18.01 -12.45
CA SER A 426 23.47 17.73 -13.10
C SER A 426 23.19 18.56 -14.35
N CYS A 427 23.56 19.84 -14.39
CA CYS A 427 23.22 20.72 -15.53
C CYS A 427 24.43 21.37 -16.17
N TYR A 428 25.64 21.09 -15.67
CA TYR A 428 26.91 21.62 -16.16
C TYR A 428 27.02 23.15 -16.18
N THR A 429 26.11 23.87 -15.50
CA THR A 429 26.30 25.31 -15.27
C THR A 429 27.56 25.55 -14.44
N SER A 430 28.31 26.59 -14.78
CA SER A 430 29.43 27.12 -13.99
C SER A 430 29.00 28.26 -13.06
N SER A 431 27.74 28.73 -13.19
CA SER A 431 27.19 29.84 -12.41
C SER A 431 26.00 29.38 -11.56
N SER A 432 26.02 29.76 -10.28
CA SER A 432 24.91 29.61 -9.35
C SER A 432 25.06 30.59 -8.18
N TYR A 433 23.94 31.13 -7.69
CA TYR A 433 23.94 31.99 -6.51
C TYR A 433 24.34 31.22 -5.23
N GLN A 434 24.15 29.89 -5.21
CA GLN A 434 24.51 29.04 -4.08
C GLN A 434 24.92 27.65 -4.59
N TRP A 435 26.01 27.14 -4.03
CA TRP A 435 26.52 25.79 -4.31
C TRP A 435 26.29 24.86 -3.14
N TYR A 436 26.04 23.59 -3.45
CA TYR A 436 25.89 22.53 -2.47
C TYR A 436 26.83 21.37 -2.76
N SER A 437 27.51 20.83 -1.75
CA SER A 437 28.26 19.58 -1.85
C SER A 437 27.30 18.41 -2.03
N TRP A 438 27.67 17.46 -2.87
CA TRP A 438 26.85 16.30 -3.19
C TRP A 438 27.73 15.06 -3.32
N GLY A 439 27.32 13.95 -2.70
CA GLY A 439 28.07 12.70 -2.73
C GLY A 439 29.27 12.65 -1.77
N PRO A 440 30.11 11.60 -1.87
CA PRO A 440 31.25 11.39 -0.98
C PRO A 440 32.26 12.56 -0.98
N PRO A 441 32.81 12.97 0.17
CA PRO A 441 33.71 14.13 0.27
C PRO A 441 34.95 14.04 -0.64
N ASN A 442 35.43 12.82 -0.93
CA ASN A 442 36.58 12.57 -1.78
C ASN A 442 36.33 12.87 -3.27
N MET A 443 35.07 12.95 -3.71
CA MET A 443 34.74 13.22 -5.12
C MET A 443 34.49 14.71 -5.39
N GLN A 444 34.29 15.52 -4.34
CA GLN A 444 34.03 16.97 -4.42
C GLN A 444 32.96 17.34 -5.46
N CYS A 445 31.96 16.49 -5.66
CA CYS A 445 30.85 16.79 -6.57
C CYS A 445 29.99 17.90 -5.95
N ARG A 446 29.47 18.79 -6.81
CA ARG A 446 28.62 19.89 -6.37
C ARG A 446 27.45 20.12 -7.30
N LEU A 447 26.37 20.62 -6.73
CA LEU A 447 25.15 21.00 -7.44
C LEU A 447 24.90 22.49 -7.31
N CYS A 448 24.43 23.11 -8.38
CA CYS A 448 23.87 24.46 -8.33
C CYS A 448 22.55 24.42 -7.53
N ALA A 449 22.09 25.57 -7.05
CA ALA A 449 20.91 25.64 -6.20
C ALA A 449 19.64 25.00 -6.81
N SER A 450 19.39 25.20 -8.10
CA SER A 450 18.23 24.60 -8.78
C SER A 450 18.31 23.06 -8.87
N CYS A 451 19.50 22.52 -9.12
CA CYS A 451 19.73 21.07 -9.18
C CYS A 451 19.74 20.44 -7.79
N TRP A 452 20.19 21.17 -6.76
CA TRP A 452 20.08 20.75 -5.37
C TRP A 452 18.61 20.60 -4.95
N THR A 453 17.78 21.62 -5.24
CA THR A 453 16.33 21.56 -4.96
C THR A 453 15.65 20.43 -5.72
N TYR A 454 15.99 20.24 -7.00
CA TYR A 454 15.50 19.12 -7.79
C TYR A 454 15.89 17.77 -7.17
N TRP A 455 17.16 17.59 -6.81
CA TRP A 455 17.63 16.36 -6.17
C TRP A 455 16.96 16.12 -4.81
N LYS A 456 16.72 17.18 -4.01
CA LYS A 456 15.98 17.06 -2.75
C LYS A 456 14.55 16.57 -2.96
N LYS A 457 13.83 17.10 -3.95
CA LYS A 457 12.43 16.74 -4.23
C LYS A 457 12.25 15.39 -4.93
N TYR A 458 13.11 15.08 -5.90
CA TYR A 458 12.93 13.93 -6.81
C TYR A 458 13.93 12.77 -6.55
N GLY A 459 14.97 13.01 -5.76
CA GLY A 459 15.92 11.96 -5.36
C GLY A 459 16.92 11.52 -6.43
N GLY A 460 16.96 12.19 -7.58
CA GLY A 460 17.87 11.94 -8.70
C GLY A 460 18.36 13.24 -9.37
N LEU A 461 19.36 13.15 -10.23
CA LEU A 461 19.88 14.31 -10.99
C LEU A 461 19.00 14.59 -12.21
N LYS A 462 18.80 15.88 -12.55
CA LYS A 462 17.90 16.31 -13.64
C LYS A 462 18.35 15.80 -15.03
N MET A 463 19.63 15.49 -15.18
CA MET A 463 20.22 14.87 -16.37
C MET A 463 20.87 13.53 -15.99
N PRO A 464 20.89 12.54 -16.90
CA PRO A 464 21.66 11.31 -16.69
C PRO A 464 23.16 11.60 -16.52
N THR A 465 23.83 10.88 -15.62
CA THR A 465 25.27 10.99 -15.42
C THR A 465 26.00 10.37 -16.62
N ARG A 466 26.67 11.19 -17.44
CA ARG A 466 27.50 10.73 -18.57
C ARG A 466 28.83 10.18 -18.06
N LEU A 467 28.80 8.99 -17.44
CA LEU A 467 30.02 8.23 -17.10
C LEU A 467 30.43 7.26 -18.22
N GLU A 468 29.66 7.17 -19.30
CA GLU A 468 30.00 6.40 -20.49
C GLU A 468 30.46 7.32 -21.62
N GLY A 469 31.76 7.29 -21.90
CA GLY A 469 32.30 7.42 -23.26
C GLY A 469 32.49 8.79 -23.90
N GLU A 470 31.61 9.79 -23.73
CA GLU A 470 31.67 10.97 -24.63
C GLU A 470 31.42 12.31 -23.92
N ARG A 471 32.50 13.10 -23.79
CA ARG A 471 32.44 14.55 -23.54
C ARG A 471 32.74 15.29 -24.85
N PRO A 472 31.82 16.12 -25.36
CA PRO A 472 32.16 17.18 -26.30
C PRO A 472 32.51 18.46 -25.51
N GLY A 473 33.75 18.95 -25.65
CA GLY A 473 34.22 20.21 -25.08
C GLY A 473 35.66 20.54 -25.52
N PRO A 474 36.01 21.82 -25.72
CA PRO A 474 37.08 22.23 -26.62
C PRO A 474 38.43 22.28 -25.90
N ASN A 475 39.03 21.14 -25.58
CA ASN A 475 40.49 21.02 -25.48
C ASN A 475 40.91 19.59 -25.16
N ARG A 476 41.53 18.90 -26.14
CA ARG A 476 42.43 17.79 -25.83
C ARG A 476 43.34 17.44 -27.01
N ASN A 477 44.44 18.17 -27.13
CA ASN A 477 45.67 17.61 -27.69
C ASN A 477 46.57 17.17 -26.54
N SER A 478 46.76 15.86 -26.41
CA SER A 478 48.05 15.22 -26.06
C SER A 478 47.82 13.72 -25.92
N MET A 479 48.22 12.99 -26.96
CA MET A 479 48.66 11.60 -26.88
C MET A 479 50.12 11.62 -26.43
N SER A 480 50.49 10.80 -25.44
CA SER A 480 51.68 9.91 -25.50
C SER A 480 51.87 9.08 -24.21
N PRO A 481 52.73 8.04 -24.18
CA PRO A 481 52.31 6.66 -23.95
C PRO A 481 52.94 6.06 -22.68
N HIS A 482 52.53 4.83 -22.35
CA HIS A 482 53.00 4.00 -21.22
C HIS A 482 52.43 4.31 -19.83
N GLY A 483 51.64 3.35 -19.31
CA GLY A 483 51.24 3.32 -17.91
C GLY A 483 49.99 2.46 -17.70
N LEU A 484 50.18 1.26 -17.12
CA LEU A 484 49.14 0.30 -16.76
C LEU A 484 48.08 0.92 -15.81
N PRO A 485 46.79 0.51 -15.85
CA PRO A 485 45.79 1.04 -14.93
C PRO A 485 45.95 0.46 -13.52
N LEU A 486 46.34 1.33 -12.59
CA LEU A 486 46.40 1.08 -11.14
C LEU A 486 44.98 1.10 -10.55
N ARG A 487 44.53 -0.04 -10.01
CA ARG A 487 43.31 -0.14 -9.20
C ARG A 487 43.58 0.36 -7.79
N HIS A 488 42.87 1.37 -7.30
CA HIS A 488 42.56 1.46 -5.86
C HIS A 488 41.19 2.08 -5.57
N SER A 489 40.43 1.30 -4.81
CA SER A 489 39.18 1.59 -4.15
C SER A 489 39.42 2.18 -2.75
N SER A 490 38.70 3.24 -2.38
CA SER A 490 38.39 3.51 -0.96
C SER A 490 37.20 4.47 -0.84
N SER A 491 36.08 3.97 -0.28
CA SER A 491 35.04 4.78 0.36
C SER A 491 34.57 4.05 1.64
N PRO A 492 34.37 4.73 2.78
CA PRO A 492 34.09 4.07 4.07
C PRO A 492 32.62 3.64 4.20
N LYS A 493 32.40 2.58 4.97
CA LYS A 493 31.19 1.75 5.00
C LYS A 493 30.20 2.20 6.09
N PHE A 494 28.93 2.30 5.71
CA PHE A 494 27.81 1.70 6.46
C PHE A 494 26.88 1.03 5.46
N ALA A 495 27.31 -0.14 4.97
CA ALA A 495 26.45 -1.04 4.23
C ALA A 495 26.83 -2.45 4.67
N VAL A 496 25.86 -3.18 5.20
CA VAL A 496 25.91 -4.63 5.32
C VAL A 496 26.38 -5.16 3.96
N LYS A 497 27.57 -5.77 3.90
CA LYS A 497 28.23 -6.17 2.65
C LYS A 497 27.31 -7.09 1.85
N THR A 498 26.57 -6.53 0.90
CA THR A 498 26.01 -7.27 -0.22
C THR A 498 27.19 -7.79 -1.05
N ARG A 499 27.13 -9.07 -1.42
CA ARG A 499 28.18 -9.72 -2.20
C ARG A 499 28.48 -8.88 -3.45
N GLN A 500 29.75 -8.59 -3.74
CA GLN A 500 30.14 -7.93 -4.99
C GLN A 500 29.62 -8.77 -6.17
N ALA A 501 28.80 -8.16 -7.02
CA ALA A 501 28.39 -8.78 -8.27
C ALA A 501 29.59 -8.80 -9.23
N PHE A 502 29.84 -9.94 -9.85
CA PHE A 502 30.84 -10.09 -10.90
C PHE A 502 30.29 -10.99 -12.02
N TYR A 503 30.71 -10.72 -13.25
CA TYR A 503 30.44 -11.56 -14.41
C TYR A 503 31.69 -12.37 -14.72
N LEU A 504 31.54 -13.69 -14.92
CA LEU A 504 32.64 -14.59 -15.24
C LEU A 504 32.33 -15.36 -16.52
N GLN A 505 32.96 -14.99 -17.62
CA GLN A 505 32.97 -15.77 -18.84
C GLN A 505 34.32 -16.46 -19.00
N THR A 506 34.33 -17.79 -18.86
CA THR A 506 35.57 -18.56 -19.02
C THR A 506 36.03 -18.57 -20.48
N THR A 507 37.32 -18.35 -20.72
CA THR A 507 37.90 -18.45 -22.06
C THR A 507 38.06 -19.92 -22.49
N GLY A 508 38.22 -20.16 -23.79
CA GLY A 508 38.51 -21.51 -24.32
C GLY A 508 39.77 -22.12 -23.72
N LEU A 509 40.82 -21.31 -23.56
CA LEU A 509 42.09 -21.70 -22.93
C LEU A 509 41.89 -22.14 -21.47
N THR A 510 41.12 -21.38 -20.67
CA THR A 510 40.82 -21.74 -19.27
C THR A 510 39.96 -23.00 -19.15
N ARG A 511 39.12 -23.31 -20.16
CA ARG A 511 38.42 -24.61 -20.22
C ARG A 511 39.37 -25.76 -20.54
N MET A 512 40.33 -25.54 -21.44
CA MET A 512 41.33 -26.53 -21.83
C MET A 512 42.34 -26.82 -20.71
N ALA A 513 42.85 -25.78 -20.04
CA ALA A 513 43.78 -25.90 -18.90
C ALA A 513 43.22 -26.78 -17.78
N ARG A 514 41.90 -26.70 -17.52
CA ARG A 514 41.20 -27.55 -16.54
C ARG A 514 41.20 -29.05 -16.88
N ARG A 515 41.41 -29.40 -18.15
CA ARG A 515 41.50 -30.78 -18.64
C ARG A 515 42.96 -31.25 -18.72
N LEU A 516 43.86 -30.41 -19.22
CA LEU A 516 45.29 -30.75 -19.36
C LEU A 516 46.00 -30.89 -18.01
N CYS A 517 45.61 -30.10 -17.02
CA CYS A 517 46.19 -30.10 -15.67
C CYS A 517 45.25 -30.74 -14.64
N GLN A 518 44.52 -31.81 -15.02
CA GLN A 518 43.51 -32.45 -14.16
C GLN A 518 44.11 -33.08 -12.89
N ASP A 519 45.36 -33.56 -12.99
CA ASP A 519 46.20 -34.06 -11.90
C ASP A 519 46.51 -32.97 -10.85
N ILE A 520 46.75 -31.74 -11.29
CA ILE A 520 47.04 -30.58 -10.40
C ILE A 520 45.75 -29.98 -9.86
N ILE A 521 44.75 -29.80 -10.72
CA ILE A 521 43.48 -29.14 -10.37
C ILE A 521 42.59 -30.04 -9.52
N ARG A 522 42.68 -31.37 -9.69
CA ARG A 522 41.88 -32.36 -8.94
C ARG A 522 40.41 -31.91 -8.81
N PRO A 523 39.66 -31.80 -9.93
CA PRO A 523 38.37 -31.11 -9.96
C PRO A 523 37.33 -31.66 -8.97
N GLY A 524 37.34 -32.97 -8.69
CA GLY A 524 36.46 -33.57 -7.68
C GLY A 524 36.82 -33.21 -6.23
N TYR A 525 38.08 -32.86 -5.96
CA TYR A 525 38.51 -32.34 -4.67
C TYR A 525 38.11 -30.86 -4.55
N LEU A 526 38.54 -30.00 -5.48
CA LEU A 526 38.25 -28.57 -5.41
C LEU A 526 36.76 -28.22 -5.51
N ALA A 527 35.95 -29.02 -6.21
CA ALA A 527 34.49 -28.83 -6.23
C ALA A 527 33.85 -28.96 -4.83
N ARG A 528 34.47 -29.71 -3.91
CA ARG A 528 34.03 -29.88 -2.51
C ARG A 528 34.75 -28.93 -1.55
N HIS A 529 35.75 -28.19 -2.02
CA HIS A 529 36.54 -27.25 -1.21
C HIS A 529 36.56 -25.85 -1.85
N PRO A 530 35.39 -25.14 -1.93
CA PRO A 530 35.26 -23.88 -2.66
C PRO A 530 36.06 -22.70 -2.08
N TYR A 531 36.51 -22.81 -0.83
CA TYR A 531 37.28 -21.79 -0.14
C TYR A 531 38.80 -22.04 -0.17
N LEU A 532 39.24 -23.17 -0.73
CA LEU A 532 40.67 -23.46 -0.86
C LEU A 532 41.23 -22.71 -2.08
N PRO A 533 42.26 -21.86 -1.91
CA PRO A 533 42.82 -21.10 -3.02
C PRO A 533 43.50 -22.05 -4.01
N VAL A 534 43.20 -21.86 -5.30
CA VAL A 534 43.80 -22.64 -6.38
C VAL A 534 45.12 -21.99 -6.78
N ASN A 535 46.19 -22.78 -6.89
CA ASN A 535 47.50 -22.28 -7.34
C ASN A 535 47.47 -22.02 -8.86
N THR A 536 46.97 -20.83 -9.23
CA THR A 536 46.80 -20.43 -10.64
C THR A 536 48.13 -20.24 -11.38
N ALA A 537 49.24 -19.99 -10.67
CA ALA A 537 50.56 -19.85 -11.28
C ALA A 537 51.10 -21.20 -11.75
N ALA A 538 51.04 -22.24 -10.91
CA ALA A 538 51.45 -23.59 -11.25
C ALA A 538 50.63 -24.15 -12.43
N ILE A 539 49.30 -23.92 -12.42
CA ILE A 539 48.43 -24.36 -13.51
C ILE A 539 48.79 -23.67 -14.83
N LYS A 540 49.09 -22.37 -14.82
CA LYS A 540 49.48 -21.63 -16.02
C LYS A 540 50.82 -22.10 -16.58
N ALA A 541 51.82 -22.32 -15.72
CA ALA A 541 53.13 -22.82 -16.11
C ALA A 541 53.03 -24.23 -16.71
N GLU A 542 52.33 -25.15 -16.04
CA GLU A 542 52.17 -26.52 -16.53
C GLU A 542 51.32 -26.58 -17.80
N CYS A 543 50.28 -25.76 -17.90
CA CYS A 543 49.45 -25.69 -19.11
C CYS A 543 50.27 -25.19 -20.31
N ALA A 544 51.20 -24.26 -20.11
CA ALA A 544 52.08 -23.78 -21.18
C ALA A 544 53.05 -24.87 -21.66
N LEU A 545 53.55 -25.72 -20.76
CA LEU A 545 54.44 -26.84 -21.08
C LEU A 545 53.70 -28.01 -21.74
N ARG A 546 52.45 -28.26 -21.34
CA ARG A 546 51.63 -29.39 -21.83
C ARG A 546 50.77 -29.06 -23.05
N LEU A 547 50.83 -27.83 -23.57
CA LEU A 547 50.17 -27.44 -24.82
C LEU A 547 51.02 -27.96 -26.00
N PRO A 548 50.60 -29.00 -26.74
CA PRO A 548 51.31 -29.39 -27.96
C PRO A 548 51.13 -28.33 -29.04
N ASP A 549 52.15 -28.13 -29.89
CA ASP A 549 52.00 -27.40 -31.15
C ASP A 549 50.80 -27.96 -31.91
N SER A 550 49.88 -27.07 -32.25
CA SER A 550 48.44 -27.32 -32.46
C SER A 550 48.05 -28.55 -33.32
N PRO A 551 46.80 -29.02 -33.16
CA PRO A 551 45.85 -28.69 -34.21
C PRO A 551 44.63 -27.91 -33.69
N LYS A 552 44.20 -26.94 -34.52
CA LYS A 552 42.98 -26.12 -34.38
C LYS A 552 41.72 -27.01 -34.45
N LYS A 553 41.35 -27.70 -33.38
CA LYS A 553 39.98 -28.16 -33.07
C LYS A 553 39.96 -28.82 -31.68
N PRO A 554 39.07 -28.41 -30.76
CA PRO A 554 38.93 -29.08 -29.47
C PRO A 554 38.45 -30.52 -29.70
N SER A 555 39.14 -31.50 -29.12
CA SER A 555 38.68 -32.90 -29.16
C SER A 555 37.25 -32.99 -28.59
N PRO A 556 36.32 -33.69 -29.28
CA PRO A 556 34.95 -33.82 -28.83
C PRO A 556 34.93 -34.53 -27.48
N VAL A 557 34.23 -33.93 -26.51
CA VAL A 557 34.03 -34.52 -25.19
C VAL A 557 33.20 -35.78 -25.39
N LYS A 558 33.77 -36.97 -25.15
CA LYS A 558 32.93 -38.16 -24.97
C LYS A 558 31.99 -37.86 -23.79
N PRO A 559 30.66 -37.82 -23.99
CA PRO A 559 29.75 -37.57 -22.90
C PRO A 559 29.94 -38.68 -21.86
N VAL A 560 30.20 -38.30 -20.61
CA VAL A 560 30.21 -39.25 -19.50
C VAL A 560 28.80 -39.81 -19.42
N LYS A 561 28.62 -41.09 -19.76
CA LYS A 561 27.33 -41.78 -19.62
C LYS A 561 26.93 -41.74 -18.15
N ARG A 562 25.93 -40.92 -17.82
CA ARG A 562 25.33 -40.89 -16.49
C ARG A 562 24.42 -42.10 -16.33
N LYS A 563 24.46 -42.75 -15.17
CA LYS A 563 23.50 -43.80 -14.85
C LYS A 563 22.09 -43.20 -14.77
N PRO A 564 21.04 -43.89 -15.26
CA PRO A 564 19.67 -43.41 -15.16
C PRO A 564 19.21 -43.36 -13.70
N LEU A 565 18.25 -42.48 -13.40
CA LEU A 565 17.71 -42.32 -12.04
C LEU A 565 17.25 -43.65 -11.43
N GLU A 566 16.63 -44.50 -12.25
CA GLU A 566 16.20 -45.85 -11.88
C GLU A 566 17.32 -46.70 -11.26
N SER A 567 18.53 -46.66 -11.84
CA SER A 567 19.69 -47.38 -11.30
C SER A 567 20.16 -46.81 -9.96
N VAL A 568 19.99 -45.50 -9.74
CA VAL A 568 20.36 -44.84 -8.49
C VAL A 568 19.34 -45.17 -7.40
N VAL A 569 18.05 -45.18 -7.72
CA VAL A 569 16.97 -45.55 -6.80
C VAL A 569 17.15 -47.00 -6.33
N ARG A 570 17.38 -47.95 -7.25
CA ARG A 570 17.66 -49.35 -6.87
C ARG A 570 18.89 -49.48 -5.96
N TYR A 571 19.94 -48.70 -6.22
CA TYR A 571 21.14 -48.71 -5.38
C TYR A 571 20.85 -48.20 -3.96
N LEU A 572 20.06 -47.12 -3.82
CA LEU A 572 19.69 -46.55 -2.52
C LEU A 572 18.74 -47.46 -1.73
N VAL A 573 17.82 -48.16 -2.41
CA VAL A 573 16.95 -49.17 -1.80
C VAL A 573 17.76 -50.37 -1.31
N ALA A 574 18.75 -50.82 -2.08
CA ALA A 574 19.64 -51.91 -1.69
C ALA A 574 20.63 -51.54 -0.57
N HIS A 575 20.85 -50.25 -0.30
CA HIS A 575 21.78 -49.74 0.72
C HIS A 575 21.09 -48.71 1.62
N PRO A 576 20.08 -49.13 2.41
CA PRO A 576 19.36 -48.23 3.29
C PRO A 576 20.28 -47.68 4.38
N ARG A 577 20.00 -46.46 4.84
CA ARG A 577 20.77 -45.80 5.89
C ARG A 577 20.58 -46.57 7.21
N PRO A 578 21.66 -46.97 7.93
CA PRO A 578 21.52 -47.52 9.27
C PRO A 578 20.86 -46.51 10.20
N ALA A 579 20.00 -46.98 11.11
CA ALA A 579 19.29 -46.15 12.09
C ALA A 579 20.31 -45.30 12.87
N LYS A 580 20.05 -43.99 12.95
CA LYS A 580 20.84 -43.12 13.83
C LYS A 580 20.54 -43.52 15.28
N PRO A 581 21.55 -43.70 16.14
CA PRO A 581 21.30 -43.85 17.58
C PRO A 581 20.67 -42.57 18.13
N ASP A 582 19.73 -42.74 19.05
CA ASP A 582 19.05 -41.65 19.74
C ASP A 582 20.05 -40.74 20.47
N PRO A 583 19.85 -39.41 20.48
CA PRO A 583 20.69 -38.51 21.25
C PRO A 583 20.50 -38.79 22.75
N PRO A 584 21.59 -38.89 23.55
CA PRO A 584 21.47 -39.23 24.96
C PRO A 584 20.79 -38.12 25.76
N VAL A 585 19.99 -38.54 26.73
CA VAL A 585 19.29 -37.72 27.73
C VAL A 585 20.32 -36.90 28.52
N ARG A 586 20.11 -35.58 28.61
CA ARG A 586 20.94 -34.66 29.43
C ARG A 586 20.77 -34.97 30.93
N GLY A 587 21.74 -35.69 31.50
CA GLY A 587 21.99 -35.79 32.94
C GLY A 587 23.06 -34.78 33.39
N GLY A 588 23.00 -34.41 34.67
CA GLY A 588 23.69 -33.27 35.29
C GLY A 588 25.22 -33.25 35.30
N SER A 589 25.72 -32.03 35.51
CA SER A 589 27.11 -31.57 35.61
C SER A 589 28.01 -32.35 36.58
N ILE A 590 29.21 -32.75 36.13
CA ILE A 590 30.45 -32.73 36.93
C ILE A 590 31.63 -32.28 36.07
N SER A 591 32.35 -31.28 36.58
CA SER A 591 33.55 -30.63 36.09
C SER A 591 34.82 -31.45 36.39
N THR A 592 35.73 -31.59 35.43
CA THR A 592 37.19 -31.71 35.66
C THR A 592 37.93 -31.16 34.43
N GLY A 593 39.07 -30.52 34.69
CA GLY A 593 39.64 -29.45 33.87
C GLY A 593 40.76 -29.82 32.89
N SER A 594 41.01 -28.84 32.00
CA SER A 594 42.24 -28.54 31.24
C SER A 594 42.70 -29.62 30.24
N LEU A 595 42.88 -29.33 28.95
CA LEU A 595 43.93 -28.45 28.42
C LEU A 595 43.47 -27.71 27.14
N THR A 596 43.82 -26.43 27.05
CA THR A 596 43.67 -25.59 25.86
C THR A 596 44.84 -25.77 24.88
N PRO A 597 44.75 -25.22 23.66
CA PRO A 597 45.54 -24.02 23.44
C PRO A 597 44.80 -22.87 22.71
N ILE A 598 44.88 -21.71 23.37
CA ILE A 598 45.15 -20.36 22.84
C ILE A 598 44.23 -19.84 21.72
N LYS A 599 43.23 -19.03 22.13
CA LYS A 599 42.82 -17.82 21.40
C LYS A 599 42.66 -16.65 22.37
N SER A 600 43.18 -15.51 21.93
CA SER A 600 43.32 -14.23 22.61
C SER A 600 42.00 -13.61 23.09
N SER A 601 42.08 -13.00 24.27
CA SER A 601 41.05 -12.32 25.07
C SER A 601 40.65 -10.92 24.56
N PRO A 602 39.59 -10.30 25.14
CA PRO A 602 38.67 -9.37 24.46
C PRO A 602 38.78 -7.91 24.92
N ILE A 603 37.98 -7.01 24.31
CA ILE A 603 37.62 -5.69 24.85
C ILE A 603 36.09 -5.61 24.97
N LEU A 604 35.64 -5.23 26.17
CA LEU A 604 34.27 -4.96 26.61
C LEU A 604 33.53 -3.97 25.70
N ASN A 605 32.21 -4.16 25.56
CA ASN A 605 31.29 -3.05 25.84
C ASN A 605 29.98 -3.55 26.46
N ASN A 606 29.54 -2.83 27.49
CA ASN A 606 28.44 -3.15 28.39
C ASN A 606 27.08 -3.05 27.70
N GLY A 607 26.24 -4.04 27.91
CA GLY A 607 24.80 -3.96 27.74
C GLY A 607 24.12 -4.77 28.83
N SER A 608 23.31 -4.11 29.65
CA SER A 608 22.41 -4.70 30.66
C SER A 608 21.00 -4.08 30.45
N PRO A 609 19.90 -4.69 30.94
CA PRO A 609 19.18 -5.74 30.21
C PRO A 609 17.63 -5.55 30.20
N THR A 610 16.98 -6.44 29.45
CA THR A 610 15.55 -6.86 29.40
C THR A 610 14.60 -6.56 30.58
N ILE A 611 13.28 -6.43 30.28
CA ILE A 611 12.18 -7.02 31.07
C ILE A 611 10.96 -7.36 30.18
N LEU A 612 10.62 -8.67 30.18
CA LEU A 612 9.32 -9.38 30.03
C LEU A 612 8.36 -9.06 28.85
N GLY A 613 7.74 -10.02 28.16
CA GLY A 613 7.49 -11.42 28.49
C GLY A 613 7.10 -12.28 27.28
N LYS A 614 7.28 -13.58 27.46
CA LYS A 614 7.11 -14.65 26.47
C LYS A 614 5.63 -14.96 26.22
N ARG A 615 5.27 -15.22 24.96
CA ARG A 615 4.26 -16.24 24.62
C ARG A 615 4.77 -17.10 23.47
N THR A 616 4.59 -18.40 23.66
CA THR A 616 4.99 -19.55 22.86
C THR A 616 4.11 -19.66 21.62
N TYR A 617 4.67 -20.01 20.46
CA TYR A 617 3.91 -20.49 19.30
C TYR A 617 4.45 -21.86 18.90
N GLU A 618 3.65 -22.90 19.14
CA GLU A 618 3.90 -24.27 18.72
C GLU A 618 3.70 -24.40 17.21
N GLN A 619 4.66 -25.10 16.58
CA GLN A 619 4.54 -25.59 15.21
C GLN A 619 3.70 -26.87 15.23
N HIS A 620 2.62 -26.92 14.48
CA HIS A 620 2.04 -28.17 13.98
C HIS A 620 1.81 -28.04 12.47
N ASN A 621 2.72 -28.67 11.71
CA ASN A 621 2.45 -29.14 10.36
C ASN A 621 2.24 -30.64 10.48
N GLY A 622 1.02 -31.10 10.23
CA GLY A 622 0.68 -32.51 10.08
C GLY A 622 -0.40 -32.64 9.02
N LEU A 623 0.01 -33.13 7.84
CA LEU A 623 -0.89 -33.78 6.87
C LEU A 623 -1.17 -35.18 7.42
N ASP A 624 -2.44 -35.61 7.47
CA ASP A 624 -2.94 -36.67 6.59
C ASP A 624 -4.42 -37.04 6.83
N VAL A 625 -5.07 -37.33 5.69
CA VAL A 625 -6.18 -38.29 5.45
C VAL A 625 -7.58 -38.01 6.04
N GLY A 626 -8.58 -38.11 5.15
CA GLY A 626 -9.96 -37.68 5.38
C GLY A 626 -10.98 -38.76 5.74
N HIS A 627 -12.22 -38.30 5.96
CA HIS A 627 -13.46 -38.99 5.62
C HIS A 627 -14.66 -38.03 5.69
N HIS A 628 -15.72 -38.41 4.98
CA HIS A 628 -16.98 -37.73 4.66
C HIS A 628 -17.77 -37.10 5.84
N GLY A 629 -18.51 -36.02 5.54
CA GLY A 629 -19.65 -35.58 6.34
C GLY A 629 -20.16 -34.17 6.04
N GLN A 630 -21.16 -34.09 5.15
CA GLN A 630 -22.20 -33.07 4.91
C GLN A 630 -22.20 -31.67 5.58
N THR A 631 -22.78 -30.73 4.81
CA THR A 631 -23.57 -29.53 5.17
C THR A 631 -22.93 -28.15 4.97
N GLY A 632 -23.68 -27.26 4.30
CA GLY A 632 -23.71 -25.83 4.61
C GLY A 632 -23.27 -24.86 3.51
N GLU A 633 -23.99 -24.81 2.39
CA GLU A 633 -23.93 -23.68 1.45
C GLU A 633 -24.36 -22.38 2.15
N ARG A 634 -23.54 -21.32 2.03
CA ARG A 634 -23.92 -19.93 2.31
C ARG A 634 -24.15 -19.23 0.97
N PRO A 635 -25.34 -18.70 0.66
CA PRO A 635 -25.53 -17.86 -0.51
C PRO A 635 -24.95 -16.46 -0.27
N GLY A 636 -24.20 -15.99 -1.27
CA GLY A 636 -23.66 -14.64 -1.33
C GLY A 636 -24.74 -13.63 -1.68
N LEU A 637 -24.79 -12.54 -0.91
CA LEU A 637 -25.61 -11.37 -1.17
C LEU A 637 -25.09 -10.63 -2.41
N SER A 638 -25.81 -10.77 -3.51
CA SER A 638 -25.74 -9.91 -4.69
C SER A 638 -26.36 -8.55 -4.38
N ALA A 639 -25.59 -7.48 -4.55
CA ALA A 639 -26.07 -6.11 -4.51
C ALA A 639 -26.86 -5.80 -5.79
N LEU A 640 -28.18 -5.66 -5.68
CA LEU A 640 -29.05 -5.11 -6.72
C LEU A 640 -28.96 -3.58 -6.68
N TRP A 641 -28.48 -3.00 -7.78
CA TRP A 641 -28.52 -1.56 -8.03
C TRP A 641 -29.92 -1.19 -8.52
N GLY A 642 -30.63 -0.36 -7.76
CA GLY A 642 -31.93 0.20 -8.14
C GLY A 642 -31.79 1.24 -9.26
N GLN A 643 -32.52 1.01 -10.35
CA GLN A 643 -32.79 1.97 -11.41
C GLN A 643 -33.56 3.18 -10.87
N ALA A 644 -33.03 4.38 -11.11
CA ALA A 644 -33.77 5.62 -10.95
C ALA A 644 -34.75 5.77 -12.12
N VAL A 645 -36.05 5.72 -11.82
CA VAL A 645 -37.12 6.12 -12.74
C VAL A 645 -37.18 7.64 -12.75
N LEU A 646 -36.74 8.23 -13.87
CA LEU A 646 -37.09 9.58 -14.29
C LEU A 646 -38.53 9.57 -14.79
N LEU A 647 -39.36 10.52 -14.34
CA LEU A 647 -40.54 11.07 -15.05
C LEU A 647 -41.21 12.14 -14.16
N PRO A 648 -41.87 13.14 -14.75
CA PRO A 648 -41.39 14.27 -15.54
C PRO A 648 -41.02 15.51 -14.68
#